data_AF-A0A2N2XL59-F1
#
_entry.id   AF-A0A2N2XL59-F1
#
_cell.length_a   1.000
_cell.length_b   1.000
_cell.length_c   1.000
_cell.angle_alpha   90.00
_cell.angle_beta   90.00
_cell.angle_gamma   90.00
#
_symmetry.space_group_name_H-M   'P 1'
#
loop_
_entity.id
_entity.type
_entity.pdbx_description
1 polymer ?
#
loop_
_entity_poly.entity_id
_entity_poly.type
_entity_poly.pdbx_seq_one_letter_code
_entity_poly.pdbx_strand_id
1 'polypeptide(L)'
;MSKKNKIDAAGSATNAGIDYQQRVGAWFLTSHYTGFNINKTVDIEKDLIIKSIHFETIDNVDDIRIDCEEATIYCQVKRKISSLSSSAQSDFIKAIKQFVVDFIENYSVDKNYVLITTSDSTLKAKKDLKKILTSIRLNDTEFQDNPLNKSEENTFKFFRTQFYHLYKGIAGVETNESNFIRFCKQVYISIIDLEEGSSNINAALMLLKSKGFPRPELIWKMLVANCLTYAAKRQSIDGSQINALLKQYSSDSNNDVSKKFDENFACGKDILLIKSFVENADFLIVELFRFDDVGNPKQNYRDSKLVIEREEETIEWNVVFRCSTITGMMRYLDENQNLYNDKVIAVLEAHPEIDEVEDLPHVIAFKEKNKPILSQNMTKWSCLHCDMSISSDEAYLVEIDEFGYKHSLGPIHKECRRNLDRVIGLTGLKEPLPNPKLKNFDFKKWVSLITKGQGQITAIKNMNYDGKRPVISYNFEREINEGAYCIRVTLEDKNYTYLYCGHEIERYSKEEGEYMLSHLNSELNSSKKDSIFATSINFNRGKYSELTKRKKTNEKLIKVVKYDLIKYSAMLSKINEITEFDYAPICLLYDFDTKSPINLDNFVPIITDPLRFDNLYENWQLAGFDFKECELKIIDNDKDFGLHLLRFFENGHNVVIDPEFDLEKNLVNGFPVVKHQDFIEQKREQAQTEEFQSIEEPSFFKGDKVKIVFPDMNQEKFPEGVLLEDEMENKEGERFVVFQPVENGEPLELMYSMPSKLIRKI
;
A
#
# COMPACT_ATOMS: atom_id res chain seq x y z
N MET A 1 44.68 36.26 17.72
CA MET A 1 44.77 35.24 16.66
C MET A 1 44.74 33.87 17.29
N SER A 2 43.62 33.17 17.22
CA SER A 2 43.50 31.76 17.61
C SER A 2 42.53 31.11 16.61
N LYS A 3 43.04 30.16 15.83
CA LYS A 3 42.32 29.43 14.79
C LYS A 3 41.24 28.57 15.45
N LYS A 4 39.96 28.89 15.21
CA LYS A 4 38.87 27.93 15.40
C LYS A 4 39.04 26.81 14.37
N ASN A 5 39.33 25.61 14.85
CA ASN A 5 39.39 24.39 14.06
C ASN A 5 38.04 24.14 13.38
N LYS A 6 38.05 24.12 12.04
CA LYS A 6 37.06 23.41 11.22
C LYS A 6 37.25 21.92 11.52
N ILE A 7 36.46 21.37 12.44
CA ILE A 7 36.32 19.92 12.63
C ILE A 7 35.08 19.51 11.81
N ASP A 8 35.36 18.97 10.63
CA ASP A 8 34.79 17.77 10.00
C ASP A 8 33.29 17.66 9.69
N ALA A 9 32.81 18.56 8.83
CA ALA A 9 31.61 18.29 8.01
C ALA A 9 31.81 17.10 7.03
N ALA A 10 33.06 16.86 6.60
CA ALA A 10 33.40 15.74 5.72
C ALA A 10 33.32 14.37 6.44
N GLY A 11 33.83 14.27 7.67
CA GLY A 11 33.75 13.04 8.48
C GLY A 11 32.32 12.65 8.84
N SER A 12 31.47 13.63 9.17
CA SER A 12 30.05 13.40 9.42
C SER A 12 29.29 12.90 8.18
N ALA A 13 29.60 13.42 6.98
CA ALA A 13 28.97 12.99 5.73
C ALA A 13 29.39 11.57 5.33
N THR A 14 30.68 11.21 5.52
CA THR A 14 31.19 9.86 5.28
C THR A 14 30.54 8.85 6.23
N ASN A 15 30.45 9.17 7.53
CA ASN A 15 29.81 8.29 8.52
C ASN A 15 28.31 8.08 8.22
N ALA A 16 27.60 9.13 7.80
CA ALA A 16 26.20 9.01 7.40
C ALA A 16 26.00 8.19 6.10
N GLY A 17 26.96 8.25 5.16
CA GLY A 17 26.94 7.42 3.96
C GLY A 17 27.15 5.94 4.25
N ILE A 18 28.11 5.63 5.12
CA ILE A 18 28.43 4.27 5.57
C ILE A 18 27.25 3.66 6.35
N ASP A 19 26.64 4.43 7.26
CA ASP A 19 25.44 4.00 8.00
C ASP A 19 24.28 3.64 7.05
N TYR A 20 24.06 4.44 6.00
CA TYR A 20 23.02 4.15 5.02
C TYR A 20 23.28 2.87 4.20
N GLN A 21 24.53 2.61 3.77
CA GLN A 21 24.88 1.36 3.09
C GLN A 21 24.61 0.13 3.97
N GLN A 22 24.90 0.23 5.27
CA GLN A 22 24.63 -0.85 6.23
C GLN A 22 23.13 -1.12 6.38
N ARG A 23 22.31 -0.06 6.40
CA ARG A 23 20.84 -0.18 6.45
C ARG A 23 20.30 -0.85 5.20
N VAL A 24 20.79 -0.48 4.02
CA VAL A 24 20.43 -1.16 2.76
C VAL A 24 20.83 -2.64 2.80
N GLY A 25 22.03 -2.94 3.31
CA GLY A 25 22.45 -4.32 3.58
C GLY A 25 21.51 -5.08 4.52
N ALA A 26 21.10 -4.44 5.62
CA ALA A 26 20.19 -5.03 6.61
C ALA A 26 18.79 -5.28 6.03
N TRP A 27 18.30 -4.41 5.15
CA TRP A 27 17.07 -4.62 4.39
C TRP A 27 17.14 -5.90 3.55
N PHE A 28 18.22 -6.09 2.80
CA PHE A 28 18.39 -7.30 1.99
C PHE A 28 18.59 -8.55 2.84
N LEU A 29 19.33 -8.49 3.96
CA LEU A 29 19.45 -9.62 4.89
C LEU A 29 18.09 -10.00 5.49
N THR A 30 17.26 -9.01 5.85
CA THR A 30 15.90 -9.23 6.33
C THR A 30 15.04 -9.88 5.26
N SER A 31 15.11 -9.38 4.02
CA SER A 31 14.38 -9.93 2.88
C SER A 31 14.80 -11.38 2.59
N HIS A 32 16.10 -11.66 2.66
CA HIS A 32 16.67 -12.99 2.48
C HIS A 32 16.17 -13.98 3.55
N TYR A 33 16.29 -13.61 4.82
CA TYR A 33 15.81 -14.43 5.93
C TYR A 33 14.31 -14.69 5.86
N THR A 34 13.54 -13.73 5.34
CA THR A 34 12.08 -13.85 5.25
C THR A 34 11.58 -14.52 3.96
N GLY A 35 12.46 -14.75 2.99
CA GLY A 35 12.07 -15.19 1.64
C GLY A 35 11.16 -14.16 0.96
N PHE A 36 11.38 -12.87 1.23
CA PHE A 36 10.64 -11.77 0.62
C PHE A 36 11.16 -11.48 -0.78
N ASN A 37 10.25 -11.30 -1.74
CA ASN A 37 10.58 -10.95 -3.12
C ASN A 37 10.91 -9.46 -3.22
N ILE A 38 12.16 -9.14 -3.57
CA ILE A 38 12.66 -7.76 -3.59
C ILE A 38 12.36 -7.01 -4.90
N ASN A 39 11.64 -7.63 -5.85
CA ASN A 39 11.39 -7.08 -7.19
C ASN A 39 10.86 -5.64 -7.20
N LYS A 40 9.84 -5.36 -6.40
CA LYS A 40 9.27 -4.02 -6.23
C LYS A 40 10.22 -3.03 -5.56
N THR A 41 11.11 -3.52 -4.69
CA THR A 41 12.11 -2.67 -4.00
C THR A 41 13.15 -2.13 -5.00
N VAL A 42 13.61 -2.98 -5.92
CA VAL A 42 14.67 -2.63 -6.88
C VAL A 42 14.15 -2.24 -8.27
N ASP A 43 12.83 -2.17 -8.46
CA ASP A 43 12.15 -1.81 -9.72
C ASP A 43 12.48 -2.75 -10.90
N ILE A 44 12.65 -4.06 -10.64
CA ILE A 44 12.94 -5.07 -11.67
C ILE A 44 11.71 -5.96 -11.85
N GLU A 45 11.21 -6.10 -13.09
CA GLU A 45 10.01 -6.87 -13.45
C GLU A 45 10.28 -8.39 -13.56
N LYS A 46 10.91 -8.97 -12.53
CA LYS A 46 11.15 -10.42 -12.39
C LYS A 46 11.02 -10.78 -10.92
N ASP A 47 10.69 -12.03 -10.61
CA ASP A 47 10.74 -12.48 -9.21
C ASP A 47 12.19 -12.57 -8.73
N LEU A 48 12.47 -11.93 -7.60
CA LEU A 48 13.81 -11.79 -7.04
C LEU A 48 13.82 -12.31 -5.61
N ILE A 49 13.93 -13.64 -5.48
CA ILE A 49 14.20 -14.31 -4.21
C ILE A 49 15.71 -14.41 -4.03
N ILE A 50 16.21 -13.89 -2.92
CA ILE A 50 17.64 -13.83 -2.61
C ILE A 50 18.17 -15.22 -2.25
N LYS A 51 19.36 -15.58 -2.77
CA LYS A 51 20.14 -16.76 -2.38
C LYS A 51 21.31 -16.40 -1.48
N SER A 52 22.02 -15.33 -1.84
CA SER A 52 23.17 -14.83 -1.08
C SER A 52 23.41 -13.35 -1.32
N ILE A 53 24.04 -12.70 -0.34
CA ILE A 53 24.39 -11.28 -0.36
C ILE A 53 25.88 -11.15 -0.09
N HIS A 54 26.59 -10.39 -0.91
CA HIS A 54 28.03 -10.16 -0.81
C HIS A 54 28.28 -8.68 -0.56
N PHE A 55 29.10 -8.37 0.44
CA PHE A 55 29.43 -7.00 0.84
C PHE A 55 30.86 -6.66 0.41
N GLU A 56 31.09 -5.42 -0.06
CA GLU A 56 32.44 -4.92 -0.43
C GLU A 56 33.18 -5.91 -1.36
N THR A 57 32.59 -6.17 -2.51
CA THR A 57 33.01 -7.28 -3.39
C THR A 57 34.34 -7.01 -4.10
N ILE A 58 34.97 -8.07 -4.64
CA ILE A 58 36.13 -7.93 -5.55
C ILE A 58 35.65 -7.56 -6.96
N ASP A 59 34.35 -7.65 -7.22
CA ASP A 59 33.76 -7.28 -8.51
C ASP A 59 33.88 -5.76 -8.72
N ASN A 60 33.72 -5.34 -9.97
CA ASN A 60 33.88 -3.93 -10.37
C ASN A 60 32.88 -2.99 -9.67
N VAL A 61 31.76 -3.52 -9.18
CA VAL A 61 30.79 -2.82 -8.34
C VAL A 61 30.96 -3.33 -6.91
N ASP A 62 31.39 -2.45 -6.03
CA ASP A 62 31.94 -2.83 -4.73
C ASP A 62 30.90 -2.86 -3.61
N ASP A 63 29.94 -1.93 -3.56
CA ASP A 63 29.12 -1.75 -2.34
C ASP A 63 28.37 -3.05 -1.92
N ILE A 64 27.47 -3.58 -2.75
CA ILE A 64 26.69 -4.82 -2.47
C ILE A 64 26.39 -5.60 -3.76
N ARG A 65 26.55 -6.92 -3.74
CA ARG A 65 26.04 -7.85 -4.77
C ARG A 65 25.01 -8.80 -4.18
N ILE A 66 23.94 -9.05 -4.92
CA ILE A 66 22.83 -9.93 -4.53
C ILE A 66 22.67 -10.99 -5.62
N ASP A 67 22.83 -12.25 -5.25
CA ASP A 67 22.55 -13.38 -6.14
C ASP A 67 21.12 -13.87 -5.88
N CYS A 68 20.29 -13.89 -6.92
CA CYS A 68 18.93 -14.42 -6.91
C CYS A 68 18.85 -15.72 -7.72
N GLU A 69 17.67 -16.34 -7.83
CA GLU A 69 17.49 -17.55 -8.63
C GLU A 69 17.84 -17.39 -10.10
N GLU A 70 17.34 -16.34 -10.74
CA GLU A 70 17.45 -16.09 -12.19
C GLU A 70 18.12 -14.75 -12.52
N ALA A 71 18.75 -14.10 -11.54
CA ALA A 71 19.35 -12.78 -11.73
C ALA A 71 20.48 -12.51 -10.75
N THR A 72 21.42 -11.66 -11.15
CA THR A 72 22.44 -11.08 -10.28
C THR A 72 22.30 -9.57 -10.27
N ILE A 73 22.31 -8.98 -9.08
CA ILE A 73 22.08 -7.55 -8.87
C ILE A 73 23.33 -6.94 -8.25
N TYR A 74 23.92 -5.99 -8.95
CA TYR A 74 25.06 -5.20 -8.49
C TYR A 74 24.59 -3.83 -8.04
N CYS A 75 24.69 -3.55 -6.76
CA CYS A 75 24.17 -2.34 -6.17
C CYS A 75 25.31 -1.36 -5.88
N GLN A 76 25.12 -0.11 -6.32
CA GLN A 76 25.86 1.02 -5.75
C GLN A 76 24.93 1.82 -4.85
N VAL A 77 25.33 2.01 -3.60
CA VAL A 77 24.52 2.62 -2.55
C VAL A 77 25.05 4.01 -2.25
N LYS A 78 24.22 5.02 -2.48
CA LYS A 78 24.56 6.42 -2.22
C LYS A 78 23.40 7.10 -1.53
N ARG A 79 23.56 7.46 -0.24
CA ARG A 79 22.52 8.12 0.56
C ARG A 79 21.93 9.32 -0.17
N LYS A 80 22.75 10.15 -0.81
CA LYS A 80 22.29 11.33 -1.54
C LYS A 80 23.14 11.61 -2.78
N ILE A 81 22.48 11.70 -3.94
CA ILE A 81 23.06 12.17 -5.20
C ILE A 81 22.76 13.67 -5.32
N SER A 82 23.73 14.49 -4.90
CA SER A 82 23.56 15.95 -4.80
C SER A 82 23.56 16.67 -6.16
N SER A 83 24.15 16.08 -7.21
CA SER A 83 24.13 16.60 -8.58
C SER A 83 24.53 15.55 -9.60
N LEU A 84 24.02 15.66 -10.83
CA LEU A 84 24.58 14.98 -12.00
C LEU A 84 25.70 15.85 -12.59
N SER A 85 26.92 15.69 -12.06
CA SER A 85 28.12 16.43 -12.48
C SER A 85 29.10 15.50 -13.18
N SER A 86 29.80 15.98 -14.21
CA SER A 86 30.88 15.24 -14.91
C SER A 86 32.19 15.20 -14.13
N SER A 87 32.25 15.82 -12.96
CA SER A 87 33.42 15.74 -12.08
C SER A 87 33.74 14.28 -11.75
N ALA A 88 35.01 13.90 -11.86
CA ALA A 88 35.47 12.58 -11.43
C ALA A 88 35.23 12.31 -9.93
N GLN A 89 34.97 13.35 -9.14
CA GLN A 89 34.60 13.24 -7.73
C GLN A 89 33.09 13.08 -7.49
N SER A 90 32.27 13.18 -8.54
CA SER A 90 30.83 12.96 -8.47
C SER A 90 30.54 11.50 -8.13
N ASP A 91 29.79 11.27 -7.06
CA ASP A 91 29.36 9.92 -6.65
C ASP A 91 28.59 9.20 -7.77
N PHE A 92 27.81 9.96 -8.54
CA PHE A 92 27.11 9.44 -9.70
C PHE A 92 28.08 8.93 -10.77
N ILE A 93 29.10 9.70 -11.14
CA ILE A 93 30.06 9.28 -12.17
C ILE A 93 30.88 8.08 -11.71
N LYS A 94 31.25 8.02 -10.44
CA LYS A 94 31.95 6.86 -9.87
C LYS A 94 31.09 5.59 -10.00
N ALA A 95 29.80 5.68 -9.61
CA ALA A 95 28.86 4.57 -9.75
C ALA A 95 28.70 4.12 -11.21
N ILE A 96 28.43 5.05 -12.12
CA ILE A 96 28.25 4.72 -13.55
C ILE A 96 29.54 4.16 -14.16
N LYS A 97 30.72 4.66 -13.76
CA LYS A 97 31.99 4.10 -14.20
C LYS A 97 32.12 2.64 -13.81
N GLN A 98 31.83 2.28 -12.56
CA GLN A 98 31.86 0.89 -12.10
C GLN A 98 30.90 0.01 -12.92
N PHE A 99 29.67 0.47 -13.17
CA PHE A 99 28.69 -0.25 -14.00
C PHE A 99 29.19 -0.45 -15.44
N VAL A 100 29.81 0.57 -16.03
CA VAL A 100 30.36 0.48 -17.40
C VAL A 100 31.55 -0.47 -17.46
N VAL A 101 32.43 -0.47 -16.45
CA VAL A 101 33.54 -1.44 -16.37
C VAL A 101 32.99 -2.86 -16.35
N ASP A 102 32.05 -3.18 -15.45
CA ASP A 102 31.49 -4.54 -15.38
C ASP A 102 30.71 -4.92 -16.63
N PHE A 103 29.99 -3.97 -17.23
CA PHE A 103 29.27 -4.20 -18.48
C PHE A 103 30.20 -4.58 -19.64
N ILE A 104 31.40 -3.99 -19.70
CA ILE A 104 32.39 -4.29 -20.74
C ILE A 104 33.06 -5.64 -20.46
N GLU A 105 33.46 -5.88 -19.22
CA GLU A 105 34.29 -7.03 -18.86
C GLU A 105 33.48 -8.32 -18.68
N ASN A 106 32.25 -8.22 -18.17
CA ASN A 106 31.48 -9.36 -17.68
C ASN A 106 29.99 -9.29 -18.10
N TYR A 107 29.70 -8.87 -19.33
CA TYR A 107 28.33 -8.78 -19.85
C TYR A 107 27.57 -10.11 -19.72
N SER A 108 26.37 -10.04 -19.13
CA SER A 108 25.37 -11.11 -19.12
C SER A 108 23.98 -10.51 -19.04
N VAL A 109 22.99 -11.10 -19.71
CA VAL A 109 21.60 -10.61 -19.74
C VAL A 109 20.91 -10.68 -18.38
N ASP A 110 21.38 -11.55 -17.48
CA ASP A 110 20.80 -11.74 -16.15
C ASP A 110 21.41 -10.81 -15.09
N LYS A 111 22.41 -10.00 -15.48
CA LYS A 111 23.00 -8.97 -14.62
C LYS A 111 22.22 -7.67 -14.69
N ASN A 112 21.98 -7.09 -13.52
CA ASN A 112 21.34 -5.79 -13.35
C ASN A 112 22.20 -4.90 -12.44
N TYR A 113 22.35 -3.64 -12.80
CA TYR A 113 23.07 -2.62 -12.06
C TYR A 113 22.07 -1.67 -11.41
N VAL A 114 22.11 -1.53 -10.08
CA VAL A 114 21.13 -0.75 -9.33
C VAL A 114 21.84 0.36 -8.56
N LEU A 115 21.50 1.61 -8.87
CA LEU A 115 21.90 2.75 -8.05
C LEU A 115 20.83 3.00 -6.99
N ILE A 116 21.12 2.62 -5.75
CA ILE A 116 20.23 2.78 -4.60
C ILE A 116 20.49 4.14 -3.96
N THR A 117 19.43 4.93 -3.79
CA THR A 117 19.49 6.25 -3.15
C THR A 117 18.23 6.57 -2.37
N THR A 118 18.16 7.76 -1.76
CA THR A 118 17.01 8.21 -0.95
C THR A 118 16.18 9.27 -1.69
N SER A 119 15.01 9.59 -1.15
CA SER A 119 14.18 10.70 -1.59
C SER A 119 14.85 12.07 -1.43
N ASP A 120 15.96 12.19 -0.69
CA ASP A 120 16.77 13.42 -0.59
C ASP A 120 17.63 13.69 -1.84
N SER A 121 17.73 12.73 -2.76
CA SER A 121 18.48 12.90 -4.01
C SER A 121 17.84 13.89 -4.98
N THR A 122 18.67 14.44 -5.88
CA THR A 122 18.19 15.40 -6.89
C THR A 122 17.13 14.78 -7.80
N LEU A 123 16.13 15.58 -8.20
CA LEU A 123 15.10 15.18 -9.16
C LEU A 123 15.68 14.62 -10.46
N LYS A 124 16.79 15.19 -10.94
CA LYS A 124 17.47 14.68 -12.14
C LYS A 124 17.86 13.21 -12.03
N ALA A 125 18.30 12.78 -10.85
CA ALA A 125 18.65 11.38 -10.60
C ALA A 125 17.39 10.53 -10.33
N LYS A 126 16.56 10.93 -9.35
CA LYS A 126 15.43 10.09 -8.87
C LYS A 126 14.21 10.08 -9.79
N LYS A 127 14.00 11.13 -10.58
CA LYS A 127 12.87 11.29 -11.50
C LYS A 127 13.33 11.22 -12.94
N ASP A 128 14.11 12.19 -13.43
CA ASP A 128 14.42 12.32 -14.86
C ASP A 128 15.19 11.11 -15.40
N LEU A 129 16.31 10.72 -14.76
CA LEU A 129 17.12 9.58 -15.19
C LEU A 129 16.36 8.25 -15.05
N LYS A 130 15.63 8.06 -13.95
CA LYS A 130 14.77 6.89 -13.76
C LYS A 130 13.76 6.76 -14.90
N LYS A 131 13.06 7.85 -15.22
CA LYS A 131 12.13 7.97 -16.34
C LYS A 131 12.78 7.62 -17.67
N ILE A 132 13.93 8.20 -17.98
CA ILE A 132 14.68 7.94 -19.22
C ILE A 132 15.03 6.45 -19.36
N LEU A 133 15.57 5.84 -18.30
CA LEU A 133 15.94 4.42 -18.30
C LEU A 133 14.71 3.52 -18.47
N THR A 134 13.60 3.84 -17.81
CA THR A 134 12.34 3.13 -17.96
C THR A 134 11.78 3.27 -19.37
N SER A 135 11.84 4.46 -19.98
CA SER A 135 11.43 4.65 -21.38
C SER A 135 12.21 3.76 -22.35
N ILE A 136 13.53 3.67 -22.19
CA ILE A 136 14.40 2.83 -23.03
C ILE A 136 14.09 1.34 -22.83
N ARG A 137 13.76 0.91 -21.60
CA ARG A 137 13.33 -0.46 -21.32
C ARG A 137 12.01 -0.83 -22.00
N LEU A 138 11.04 0.10 -21.99
CA LEU A 138 9.70 -0.14 -22.53
C LEU A 138 9.65 -0.08 -24.06
N ASN A 139 10.46 0.77 -24.69
CA ASN A 139 10.50 0.91 -26.14
C ASN A 139 11.93 1.26 -26.59
N ASP A 140 12.71 0.27 -27.03
CA ASP A 140 14.13 0.45 -27.35
C ASP A 140 14.38 1.07 -28.73
N THR A 141 13.37 1.16 -29.59
CA THR A 141 13.48 1.71 -30.94
C THR A 141 12.98 3.15 -31.04
N GLU A 142 11.90 3.51 -30.33
CA GLU A 142 11.24 4.82 -30.45
C GLU A 142 11.31 5.62 -29.15
N PHE A 143 12.14 5.24 -28.17
CA PHE A 143 12.24 6.03 -26.92
C PHE A 143 12.63 7.49 -27.16
N GLN A 144 13.29 7.78 -28.29
CA GLN A 144 13.70 9.13 -28.70
C GLN A 144 12.50 10.00 -29.11
N ASP A 145 11.38 9.38 -29.50
CA ASP A 145 10.14 10.07 -29.86
C ASP A 145 9.28 10.41 -28.64
N ASN A 146 9.64 9.89 -27.45
CA ASN A 146 9.00 10.31 -26.23
C ASN A 146 9.27 11.79 -25.99
N PRO A 147 8.24 12.61 -25.73
CA PRO A 147 8.46 13.99 -25.35
C PRO A 147 9.28 14.00 -24.06
N LEU A 148 10.45 14.65 -24.11
CA LEU A 148 11.28 14.96 -22.96
C LEU A 148 11.16 16.46 -22.68
N ASN A 149 11.02 16.82 -21.42
CA ASN A 149 11.15 18.21 -21.02
C ASN A 149 12.63 18.65 -21.05
N LYS A 150 12.89 19.94 -20.88
CA LYS A 150 14.26 20.48 -20.95
C LYS A 150 15.20 19.85 -19.91
N SER A 151 14.72 19.58 -18.69
CA SER A 151 15.53 18.92 -17.66
C SER A 151 15.87 17.47 -18.05
N GLU A 152 14.90 16.74 -18.55
CA GLU A 152 15.02 15.36 -19.01
C GLU A 152 15.96 15.25 -20.21
N GLU A 153 15.82 16.12 -21.22
CA GLU A 153 16.70 16.15 -22.40
C GLU A 153 18.15 16.42 -22.00
N ASN A 154 18.38 17.37 -21.08
CA ASN A 154 19.72 17.64 -20.56
C ASN A 154 20.29 16.46 -19.78
N THR A 155 19.46 15.79 -18.97
CA THR A 155 19.84 14.60 -18.21
C THR A 155 20.20 13.44 -19.14
N PHE A 156 19.41 13.21 -20.19
CA PHE A 156 19.67 12.19 -21.22
C PHE A 156 20.98 12.45 -21.95
N LYS A 157 21.15 13.68 -22.49
CA LYS A 157 22.38 14.08 -23.18
C LYS A 157 23.60 13.91 -22.28
N PHE A 158 23.50 14.36 -21.04
CA PHE A 158 24.56 14.19 -20.05
C PHE A 158 24.90 12.71 -19.85
N PHE A 159 23.92 11.88 -19.48
CA PHE A 159 24.13 10.46 -19.21
C PHE A 159 24.72 9.72 -20.40
N ARG A 160 24.18 9.96 -21.60
CA ARG A 160 24.68 9.40 -22.86
C ARG A 160 26.13 9.81 -23.09
N THR A 161 26.46 11.10 -23.04
CA THR A 161 27.84 11.58 -23.19
C THR A 161 28.79 10.92 -22.19
N GLN A 162 28.38 10.77 -20.93
CA GLN A 162 29.22 10.11 -19.92
C GLN A 162 29.42 8.62 -20.23
N PHE A 163 28.40 7.89 -20.66
CA PHE A 163 28.54 6.51 -21.08
C PHE A 163 29.58 6.35 -22.20
N TYR A 164 29.45 7.10 -23.30
CA TYR A 164 30.40 7.01 -24.42
C TYR A 164 31.83 7.37 -24.00
N HIS A 165 31.97 8.43 -23.18
CA HIS A 165 33.28 8.85 -22.69
C HIS A 165 33.93 7.78 -21.79
N LEU A 166 33.17 7.21 -20.86
CA LEU A 166 33.65 6.16 -19.96
C LEU A 166 33.98 4.89 -20.74
N TYR A 167 33.09 4.47 -21.64
CA TYR A 167 33.31 3.27 -22.47
C TYR A 167 34.59 3.40 -23.27
N LYS A 168 34.79 4.51 -23.99
CA LYS A 168 36.01 4.75 -24.76
C LYS A 168 37.25 4.76 -23.87
N GLY A 169 37.15 5.38 -22.69
CA GLY A 169 38.24 5.44 -21.72
C GLY A 169 38.64 4.07 -21.16
N ILE A 170 37.68 3.13 -21.05
CA ILE A 170 37.90 1.79 -20.49
C ILE A 170 38.29 0.78 -21.59
N ALA A 171 37.51 0.68 -22.66
CA ALA A 171 37.73 -0.29 -23.73
C ALA A 171 38.78 0.14 -24.77
N GLY A 172 39.19 1.41 -24.76
CA GLY A 172 40.10 1.99 -25.77
C GLY A 172 39.49 2.17 -27.16
N VAL A 173 38.21 1.83 -27.36
CA VAL A 173 37.48 1.92 -28.63
C VAL A 173 36.14 2.62 -28.46
N GLU A 174 35.64 3.24 -29.52
CA GLU A 174 34.29 3.80 -29.55
C GLU A 174 33.22 2.69 -29.45
N THR A 175 32.09 3.01 -28.84
CA THR A 175 30.93 2.10 -28.74
C THR A 175 29.80 2.54 -29.66
N ASN A 176 28.71 1.77 -29.71
CA ASN A 176 27.55 2.03 -30.57
C ASN A 176 26.26 2.21 -29.75
N GLU A 177 25.19 2.66 -30.42
CA GLU A 177 23.89 2.88 -29.80
C GLU A 177 23.29 1.58 -29.22
N SER A 178 23.52 0.42 -29.86
CA SER A 178 23.01 -0.87 -29.38
C SER A 178 23.59 -1.22 -28.00
N ASN A 179 24.88 -0.98 -27.80
CA ASN A 179 25.53 -1.19 -26.50
C ASN A 179 25.01 -0.19 -25.45
N PHE A 180 24.79 1.07 -25.83
CA PHE A 180 24.17 2.05 -24.93
C PHE A 180 22.77 1.62 -24.48
N ILE A 181 21.94 1.16 -25.42
CA ILE A 181 20.59 0.66 -25.12
C ILE A 181 20.66 -0.59 -24.22
N ARG A 182 21.51 -1.56 -24.54
CA ARG A 182 21.70 -2.77 -23.71
C ARG A 182 22.13 -2.41 -22.28
N PHE A 183 23.08 -1.50 -22.14
CA PHE A 183 23.50 -0.98 -20.84
C PHE A 183 22.33 -0.31 -20.09
N CYS A 184 21.59 0.58 -20.74
CA CYS A 184 20.44 1.25 -20.15
C CYS A 184 19.35 0.27 -19.67
N LYS A 185 19.12 -0.82 -20.41
CA LYS A 185 18.16 -1.87 -20.02
C LYS A 185 18.55 -2.57 -18.71
N GLN A 186 19.83 -2.60 -18.37
CA GLN A 186 20.36 -3.23 -17.16
C GLN A 186 20.53 -2.27 -15.99
N VAL A 187 20.42 -0.94 -16.19
CA VAL A 187 20.63 0.06 -15.15
C VAL A 187 19.32 0.53 -14.53
N TYR A 188 19.18 0.42 -13.22
CA TYR A 188 18.01 0.81 -12.43
C TYR A 188 18.38 1.87 -11.39
N ILE A 189 17.42 2.73 -11.07
CA ILE A 189 17.53 3.72 -10.00
C ILE A 189 16.43 3.42 -8.99
N SER A 190 16.82 3.01 -7.78
CA SER A 190 15.89 2.61 -6.73
C SER A 190 15.94 3.60 -5.57
N ILE A 191 14.77 3.99 -5.09
CA ILE A 191 14.62 4.95 -3.98
C ILE A 191 14.17 4.17 -2.75
N ILE A 192 15.07 4.03 -1.77
CA ILE A 192 14.84 3.22 -0.57
C ILE A 192 15.13 4.07 0.67
N ASP A 193 14.10 4.70 1.23
CA ASP A 193 14.26 5.52 2.44
C ASP A 193 14.30 4.62 3.68
N LEU A 194 15.46 4.49 4.33
CA LEU A 194 15.68 3.67 5.54
C LEU A 194 16.06 4.53 6.76
N GLU A 195 15.46 5.72 6.85
CA GLU A 195 15.53 6.60 8.01
C GLU A 195 14.44 6.24 9.03
N GLU A 196 14.63 6.58 10.29
CA GLU A 196 13.67 6.25 11.37
C GLU A 196 12.26 6.77 11.05
N GLY A 197 11.26 5.90 11.19
CA GLY A 197 9.86 6.21 10.86
C GLY A 197 9.48 6.12 9.37
N SER A 198 10.40 5.72 8.48
CA SER A 198 10.06 5.52 7.07
C SER A 198 9.23 4.24 6.85
N SER A 199 8.48 4.22 5.75
CA SER A 199 7.70 3.03 5.33
C SER A 199 8.59 1.80 5.12
N ASN A 200 9.81 1.96 4.59
CA ASN A 200 10.71 0.83 4.38
C ASN A 200 11.29 0.28 5.70
N ILE A 201 11.53 1.10 6.73
CA ILE A 201 11.89 0.55 8.04
C ILE A 201 10.71 -0.22 8.62
N ASN A 202 9.52 0.34 8.60
CA ASN A 202 8.33 -0.32 9.13
C ASN A 202 8.06 -1.65 8.40
N ALA A 203 8.29 -1.69 7.09
CA ALA A 203 8.26 -2.92 6.31
C ALA A 203 9.28 -3.97 6.78
N ALA A 204 10.52 -3.55 7.09
CA ALA A 204 11.54 -4.47 7.59
C ALA A 204 11.17 -5.03 8.96
N LEU A 205 10.66 -4.17 9.84
CA LEU A 205 10.18 -4.56 11.16
C LEU A 205 8.99 -5.51 11.07
N MET A 206 8.08 -5.30 10.11
CA MET A 206 6.97 -6.21 9.83
C MET A 206 7.46 -7.58 9.36
N LEU A 207 8.43 -7.64 8.45
CA LEU A 207 9.04 -8.90 8.02
C LEU A 207 9.69 -9.64 9.20
N LEU A 208 10.44 -8.96 10.05
CA LEU A 208 11.04 -9.57 11.25
C LEU A 208 9.96 -10.03 12.24
N LYS A 209 8.91 -9.23 12.48
CA LYS A 209 7.80 -9.60 13.35
C LYS A 209 7.06 -10.85 12.84
N SER A 210 6.91 -10.98 11.51
CA SER A 210 6.34 -12.19 10.87
C SER A 210 7.14 -13.47 11.12
N LYS A 211 8.41 -13.34 11.51
CA LYS A 211 9.29 -14.46 11.89
C LYS A 211 9.33 -14.72 13.40
N GLY A 212 8.44 -14.09 14.17
CA GLY A 212 8.29 -14.34 15.60
C GLY A 212 9.23 -13.53 16.49
N PHE A 213 9.96 -12.54 15.97
CA PHE A 213 10.81 -11.71 16.82
C PHE A 213 9.96 -10.75 17.68
N PRO A 214 10.04 -10.82 19.03
CA PRO A 214 9.23 -9.98 19.91
C PRO A 214 9.70 -8.51 19.93
N ARG A 215 10.97 -8.27 19.62
CA ARG A 215 11.58 -6.93 19.53
C ARG A 215 12.29 -6.76 18.20
N PRO A 216 11.56 -6.64 17.07
CA PRO A 216 12.14 -6.60 15.73
C PRO A 216 13.10 -5.42 15.55
N GLU A 217 12.94 -4.33 16.31
CA GLU A 217 13.81 -3.14 16.26
C GLU A 217 15.22 -3.45 16.74
N LEU A 218 15.38 -4.35 17.72
CA LEU A 218 16.69 -4.78 18.21
C LEU A 218 17.38 -5.66 17.18
N ILE A 219 16.64 -6.57 16.55
CA ILE A 219 17.15 -7.44 15.49
C ILE A 219 17.58 -6.60 14.28
N TRP A 220 16.77 -5.62 13.88
CA TRP A 220 17.11 -4.66 12.84
C TRP A 220 18.43 -3.92 13.14
N LYS A 221 18.54 -3.31 14.33
CA LYS A 221 19.76 -2.60 14.75
C LYS A 221 20.98 -3.52 14.74
N MET A 222 20.82 -4.77 15.16
CA MET A 222 21.89 -5.76 15.11
C MET A 222 22.29 -6.09 13.67
N LEU A 223 21.35 -6.31 12.76
CA LEU A 223 21.64 -6.57 11.35
C LEU A 223 22.40 -5.41 10.70
N VAL A 224 22.00 -4.16 10.99
CA VAL A 224 22.74 -2.96 10.55
C VAL A 224 24.18 -2.99 11.07
N ALA A 225 24.38 -3.25 12.36
CA ALA A 225 25.72 -3.34 12.94
C ALA A 225 26.56 -4.49 12.33
N ASN A 226 25.94 -5.63 12.01
CA ASN A 226 26.62 -6.76 11.39
C ASN A 226 27.05 -6.45 9.96
N CYS A 227 26.25 -5.71 9.18
CA CYS A 227 26.61 -5.26 7.84
C CYS A 227 27.93 -4.48 7.82
N LEU A 228 28.23 -3.68 8.86
CA LEU A 228 29.53 -3.01 8.99
C LEU A 228 30.68 -4.02 9.05
N THR A 229 30.50 -5.08 9.83
CA THR A 229 31.50 -6.15 9.97
C THR A 229 31.65 -6.95 8.68
N TYR A 230 30.54 -7.23 8.01
CA TYR A 230 30.53 -7.97 6.75
C TYR A 230 31.22 -7.19 5.63
N ALA A 231 30.93 -5.88 5.52
CA ALA A 231 31.62 -4.97 4.62
C ALA A 231 33.13 -4.92 4.90
N ALA A 232 33.53 -4.68 6.16
CA ALA A 232 34.95 -4.61 6.53
C ALA A 232 35.74 -5.89 6.22
N LYS A 233 35.08 -7.06 6.28
CA LYS A 233 35.66 -8.38 6.00
C LYS A 233 35.38 -8.90 4.59
N ARG A 234 34.69 -8.13 3.74
CA ARG A 234 34.26 -8.52 2.39
C ARG A 234 33.52 -9.87 2.35
N GLN A 235 32.60 -10.07 3.31
CA GLN A 235 31.93 -11.35 3.52
C GLN A 235 30.73 -11.54 2.60
N SER A 236 30.46 -12.80 2.29
CA SER A 236 29.20 -13.26 1.72
C SER A 236 28.35 -13.95 2.79
N ILE A 237 27.05 -13.70 2.73
CA ILE A 237 26.04 -14.25 3.64
C ILE A 237 24.99 -14.97 2.81
N ASP A 238 24.96 -16.29 2.93
CA ASP A 238 23.95 -17.15 2.33
C ASP A 238 22.79 -17.46 3.31
N GLY A 239 21.83 -18.25 2.83
CA GLY A 239 20.65 -18.63 3.60
C GLY A 239 21.00 -19.39 4.88
N SER A 240 22.03 -20.23 4.88
CA SER A 240 22.43 -21.01 6.05
C SER A 240 23.05 -20.12 7.14
N GLN A 241 23.86 -19.14 6.74
CA GLN A 241 24.56 -18.24 7.64
C GLN A 241 23.62 -17.25 8.32
N ILE A 242 22.72 -16.59 7.56
CA ILE A 242 21.76 -15.65 8.16
C ILE A 242 20.80 -16.36 9.11
N ASN A 243 20.39 -17.57 8.73
CA ASN A 243 19.59 -18.45 9.56
C ASN A 243 20.30 -18.79 10.87
N ALA A 244 21.57 -19.22 10.81
CA ALA A 244 22.34 -19.52 12.01
C ALA A 244 22.52 -18.28 12.93
N LEU A 245 22.76 -17.11 12.33
CA LEU A 245 22.87 -15.85 13.08
C LEU A 245 21.58 -15.50 13.82
N LEU A 246 20.44 -15.57 13.14
CA LEU A 246 19.16 -15.10 13.68
C LEU A 246 18.49 -16.13 14.58
N LYS A 247 18.82 -17.42 14.39
CA LYS A 247 18.30 -18.53 15.18
C LYS A 247 18.49 -18.32 16.69
N GLN A 248 19.67 -17.85 17.13
CA GLN A 248 19.96 -17.59 18.55
C GLN A 248 19.10 -16.52 19.22
N TYR A 249 18.37 -15.71 18.42
CA TYR A 249 17.47 -14.66 18.90
C TYR A 249 16.00 -14.95 18.60
N SER A 250 15.74 -16.01 17.84
CA SER A 250 14.42 -16.61 17.78
C SER A 250 14.26 -17.53 18.99
N SER A 251 13.04 -17.81 19.42
CA SER A 251 12.80 -18.65 20.61
C SER A 251 13.13 -20.15 20.42
N ASP A 252 13.79 -20.49 19.29
CA ASP A 252 14.62 -21.67 18.93
C ASP A 252 13.88 -23.02 18.75
N SER A 253 13.97 -23.78 17.63
CA SER A 253 15.21 -24.31 17.04
C SER A 253 15.10 -24.90 15.60
N ASN A 254 14.16 -24.49 14.75
CA ASN A 254 14.13 -24.87 13.32
C ASN A 254 13.47 -23.77 12.47
N ASN A 255 14.20 -23.16 11.52
CA ASN A 255 13.80 -22.02 10.66
C ASN A 255 12.53 -22.17 9.81
N ASP A 256 11.85 -23.29 9.94
CA ASP A 256 10.49 -23.36 9.49
C ASP A 256 9.66 -22.67 10.56
N VAL A 257 9.21 -21.43 10.32
CA VAL A 257 8.28 -20.77 11.26
C VAL A 257 7.03 -21.63 11.42
N SER A 258 6.80 -22.56 10.50
CA SER A 258 5.81 -23.60 10.60
C SER A 258 6.24 -24.86 11.33
N LYS A 259 5.27 -25.51 11.98
CA LYS A 259 5.37 -26.94 12.32
C LYS A 259 5.73 -27.68 11.03
N LYS A 260 6.94 -28.26 10.95
CA LYS A 260 7.37 -29.08 9.80
C LYS A 260 6.34 -30.19 9.67
N PHE A 261 5.59 -30.18 8.58
CA PHE A 261 4.73 -31.29 8.27
C PHE A 261 5.61 -32.46 7.85
N ASP A 262 5.35 -33.63 8.42
CA ASP A 262 5.91 -34.86 7.89
C ASP A 262 5.23 -35.12 6.54
N GLU A 263 6.01 -35.10 5.45
CA GLU A 263 5.51 -35.45 4.10
C GLU A 263 4.99 -36.90 4.03
N ASN A 264 5.18 -37.66 5.11
CA ASN A 264 4.62 -38.98 5.33
C ASN A 264 3.18 -38.93 5.87
N PHE A 265 2.22 -38.46 5.06
CA PHE A 265 0.79 -38.48 5.42
C PHE A 265 0.05 -39.71 4.92
N ALA A 266 -1.02 -40.09 5.64
CA ALA A 266 -1.84 -41.26 5.32
C ALA A 266 -2.80 -40.98 4.15
N CYS A 267 -2.85 -41.89 3.19
CA CYS A 267 -3.60 -41.74 1.93
C CYS A 267 -4.61 -42.86 1.71
N GLY A 268 -4.45 -44.03 2.32
CA GLY A 268 -5.23 -45.23 2.03
C GLY A 268 -6.54 -45.33 2.80
N LYS A 269 -6.67 -44.59 3.91
CA LYS A 269 -7.87 -44.62 4.78
C LYS A 269 -8.69 -43.33 4.72
N ASP A 270 -9.99 -43.45 4.90
CA ASP A 270 -10.88 -42.36 5.31
C ASP A 270 -11.50 -42.70 6.66
N ILE A 271 -11.41 -41.76 7.61
CA ILE A 271 -12.07 -41.86 8.90
C ILE A 271 -13.08 -40.75 9.02
N LEU A 272 -14.34 -41.13 9.19
CA LEU A 272 -15.48 -40.22 9.17
C LEU A 272 -16.18 -40.21 10.52
N LEU A 273 -16.53 -39.03 11.00
CA LEU A 273 -17.56 -38.84 12.00
C LEU A 273 -18.84 -38.51 11.25
N ILE A 274 -19.84 -39.38 11.35
CA ILE A 274 -21.13 -39.21 10.68
C ILE A 274 -22.27 -39.13 11.70
N LYS A 275 -23.37 -38.50 11.32
CA LYS A 275 -24.63 -38.64 12.07
C LYS A 275 -25.06 -40.09 12.05
N SER A 276 -25.40 -40.63 13.22
CA SER A 276 -25.77 -42.04 13.34
C SER A 276 -27.07 -42.36 12.61
N PHE A 277 -27.07 -43.51 11.95
CA PHE A 277 -28.29 -44.17 11.45
C PHE A 277 -28.72 -45.34 12.36
N VAL A 278 -28.05 -45.54 13.50
CA VAL A 278 -28.32 -46.58 14.49
C VAL A 278 -28.99 -45.95 15.71
N GLU A 279 -30.08 -46.54 16.21
CA GLU A 279 -30.95 -45.95 17.24
C GLU A 279 -30.25 -45.65 18.58
N ASN A 280 -29.23 -46.42 18.95
CA ASN A 280 -28.54 -46.32 20.25
C ASN A 280 -27.23 -45.50 20.21
N ALA A 281 -26.97 -44.76 19.13
CA ALA A 281 -25.82 -43.88 19.01
C ALA A 281 -26.24 -42.55 18.37
N ASP A 282 -25.65 -41.44 18.82
CA ASP A 282 -25.85 -40.12 18.21
C ASP A 282 -24.95 -39.94 16.97
N PHE A 283 -23.73 -40.47 17.04
CA PHE A 283 -22.73 -40.41 15.97
C PHE A 283 -22.03 -41.75 15.77
N LEU A 284 -21.49 -41.95 14.57
CA LEU A 284 -20.65 -43.09 14.25
C LEU A 284 -19.28 -42.61 13.77
N ILE A 285 -18.22 -43.22 14.29
CA ILE A 285 -16.90 -43.18 13.68
C ILE A 285 -16.81 -44.35 12.71
N VAL A 286 -16.57 -44.07 11.43
CA VAL A 286 -16.47 -45.10 10.38
C VAL A 286 -15.09 -45.06 9.76
N GLU A 287 -14.44 -46.21 9.68
CA GLU A 287 -13.17 -46.39 8.98
C GLU A 287 -13.42 -47.03 7.59
N LEU A 288 -12.87 -46.45 6.53
CA LEU A 288 -13.09 -46.88 5.14
C LEU A 288 -11.78 -46.99 4.36
N PHE A 289 -11.65 -48.03 3.54
CA PHE A 289 -10.62 -48.11 2.50
C PHE A 289 -10.93 -47.11 1.38
N ARG A 290 -9.97 -46.25 1.02
CA ARG A 290 -10.16 -45.25 -0.05
C ARG A 290 -10.16 -45.84 -1.45
N PHE A 291 -9.44 -46.93 -1.65
CA PHE A 291 -9.22 -47.53 -2.96
C PHE A 291 -9.71 -48.98 -2.99
N ASP A 292 -10.13 -49.42 -4.18
CA ASP A 292 -10.33 -50.83 -4.49
C ASP A 292 -9.00 -51.53 -4.81
N ASP A 293 -9.02 -52.84 -5.04
CA ASP A 293 -7.82 -53.65 -5.25
C ASP A 293 -7.02 -53.25 -6.50
N VAL A 294 -7.63 -52.49 -7.42
CA VAL A 294 -6.99 -51.99 -8.66
C VAL A 294 -6.66 -50.50 -8.58
N GLY A 295 -6.93 -49.83 -7.45
CA GLY A 295 -6.56 -48.45 -7.18
C GLY A 295 -7.61 -47.39 -7.56
N ASN A 296 -8.85 -47.77 -7.86
CA ASN A 296 -9.93 -46.79 -8.09
C ASN A 296 -10.49 -46.28 -6.76
N PRO A 297 -10.87 -44.99 -6.68
CA PRO A 297 -11.57 -44.45 -5.51
C PRO A 297 -12.89 -45.17 -5.23
N LYS A 298 -13.16 -45.52 -3.97
CA LYS A 298 -14.38 -46.22 -3.55
C LYS A 298 -15.49 -45.30 -3.04
N GLN A 299 -15.14 -44.07 -2.66
CA GLN A 299 -16.06 -43.11 -2.05
C GLN A 299 -16.27 -41.91 -2.96
N ASN A 300 -17.53 -41.44 -3.00
CA ASN A 300 -17.90 -40.18 -3.61
C ASN A 300 -18.38 -39.22 -2.52
N TYR A 301 -17.87 -38.00 -2.52
CA TYR A 301 -18.25 -36.96 -1.55
C TYR A 301 -18.90 -35.80 -2.25
N ARG A 302 -20.04 -35.35 -1.71
CA ARG A 302 -20.78 -34.20 -2.23
C ARG A 302 -21.73 -33.64 -1.16
N ASP A 303 -21.87 -32.31 -1.09
CA ASP A 303 -22.93 -31.64 -0.31
C ASP A 303 -22.95 -32.06 1.18
N SER A 304 -21.76 -32.15 1.79
CA SER A 304 -21.55 -32.64 3.18
C SER A 304 -21.94 -34.10 3.43
N LYS A 305 -22.00 -34.92 2.38
CA LYS A 305 -22.36 -36.34 2.47
C LYS A 305 -21.33 -37.24 1.82
N LEU A 306 -21.20 -38.44 2.36
CA LEU A 306 -20.65 -39.59 1.65
C LEU A 306 -21.79 -40.23 0.86
N VAL A 307 -21.59 -40.41 -0.45
CA VAL A 307 -22.53 -41.05 -1.37
C VAL A 307 -21.98 -42.43 -1.73
N ILE A 308 -22.75 -43.47 -1.42
CA ILE A 308 -22.44 -44.86 -1.76
C ILE A 308 -23.50 -45.31 -2.77
N GLU A 309 -23.08 -45.48 -4.01
CA GLU A 309 -23.93 -46.02 -5.06
C GLU A 309 -23.91 -47.55 -5.01
N ARG A 310 -25.09 -48.16 -4.85
CA ARG A 310 -25.31 -49.61 -5.00
C ARG A 310 -26.20 -49.85 -6.21
N GLU A 311 -26.20 -51.08 -6.73
CA GLU A 311 -26.97 -51.44 -7.94
C GLU A 311 -28.47 -51.09 -7.84
N GLU A 312 -29.04 -51.11 -6.64
CA GLU A 312 -30.48 -50.89 -6.40
C GLU A 312 -30.80 -49.64 -5.57
N GLU A 313 -29.81 -48.98 -4.95
CA GLU A 313 -30.04 -47.85 -4.06
C GLU A 313 -28.82 -46.92 -3.94
N THR A 314 -29.06 -45.64 -3.68
CA THR A 314 -28.02 -44.68 -3.28
C THR A 314 -28.15 -44.42 -1.79
N ILE A 315 -27.09 -44.72 -1.04
CA ILE A 315 -27.02 -44.43 0.39
C ILE A 315 -26.23 -43.15 0.60
N GLU A 316 -26.76 -42.26 1.44
CA GLU A 316 -26.12 -41.01 1.79
C GLU A 316 -25.90 -40.91 3.30
N TRP A 317 -24.65 -40.68 3.72
CA TRP A 317 -24.32 -40.44 5.12
C TRP A 317 -23.89 -39.00 5.34
N ASN A 318 -24.51 -38.34 6.33
CA ASN A 318 -24.18 -36.96 6.68
C ASN A 318 -22.85 -36.92 7.44
N VAL A 319 -21.82 -36.35 6.81
CA VAL A 319 -20.47 -36.23 7.36
C VAL A 319 -20.37 -34.96 8.21
N VAL A 320 -19.81 -35.10 9.40
CA VAL A 320 -19.52 -34.00 10.34
C VAL A 320 -18.03 -33.64 10.28
N PHE A 321 -17.18 -34.67 10.30
CA PHE A 321 -15.74 -34.53 10.25
C PHE A 321 -15.10 -35.68 9.47
N ARG A 322 -14.02 -35.40 8.74
CA ARG A 322 -13.28 -36.38 7.94
C ARG A 322 -11.77 -36.18 8.14
N CYS A 323 -11.04 -37.27 8.36
CA CYS A 323 -9.60 -37.23 8.52
C CYS A 323 -8.93 -38.51 8.03
N SER A 324 -7.61 -38.47 7.91
CA SER A 324 -6.80 -39.57 7.41
C SER A 324 -6.44 -40.64 8.45
N THR A 325 -6.55 -40.33 9.75
CA THR A 325 -6.05 -41.18 10.84
C THR A 325 -6.94 -41.12 12.07
N ILE A 326 -6.93 -42.19 12.88
CA ILE A 326 -7.75 -42.24 14.10
C ILE A 326 -7.26 -41.24 15.13
N THR A 327 -5.95 -40.99 15.17
CA THR A 327 -5.33 -39.92 15.97
C THR A 327 -5.88 -38.55 15.58
N GLY A 328 -6.11 -38.31 14.28
CA GLY A 328 -6.77 -37.09 13.81
C GLY A 328 -8.22 -36.96 14.29
N MET A 329 -8.96 -38.07 14.28
CA MET A 329 -10.35 -38.12 14.78
C MET A 329 -10.42 -37.85 16.28
N MET A 330 -9.60 -38.54 17.07
CA MET A 330 -9.58 -38.37 18.53
C MET A 330 -9.22 -36.94 18.92
N ARG A 331 -8.24 -36.34 18.24
CA ARG A 331 -7.87 -34.94 18.46
C ARG A 331 -9.06 -33.99 18.19
N TYR A 332 -9.80 -34.22 17.12
CA TYR A 332 -10.99 -33.40 16.82
C TYR A 332 -12.05 -33.53 17.91
N LEU A 333 -12.32 -34.74 18.39
CA LEU A 333 -13.27 -34.96 19.48
C LEU A 333 -12.82 -34.29 20.77
N ASP A 334 -11.52 -34.35 21.09
CA ASP A 334 -10.93 -33.69 22.26
C ASP A 334 -11.03 -32.16 22.18
N GLU A 335 -10.72 -31.58 21.03
CA GLU A 335 -10.85 -30.13 20.80
C GLU A 335 -12.31 -29.64 20.86
N ASN A 336 -13.27 -30.55 20.66
CA ASN A 336 -14.71 -30.25 20.59
C ASN A 336 -15.52 -30.97 21.69
N GLN A 337 -14.89 -31.32 22.82
CA GLN A 337 -15.53 -32.07 23.92
C GLN A 337 -16.90 -31.50 24.33
N ASN A 338 -17.03 -30.17 24.37
CA ASN A 338 -18.28 -29.50 24.71
C ASN A 338 -19.48 -29.89 23.82
N LEU A 339 -19.25 -30.33 22.58
CA LEU A 339 -20.29 -30.75 21.64
C LEU A 339 -20.67 -32.24 21.78
N TYR A 340 -19.81 -33.04 22.42
CA TYR A 340 -19.92 -34.50 22.40
C TYR A 340 -19.97 -35.15 23.79
N ASN A 341 -19.73 -34.40 24.88
CA ASN A 341 -19.66 -34.92 26.25
C ASN A 341 -20.93 -35.66 26.71
N ASP A 342 -22.09 -35.34 26.16
CA ASP A 342 -23.39 -35.96 26.46
C ASP A 342 -23.88 -36.94 25.37
N LYS A 343 -23.04 -37.23 24.38
CA LYS A 343 -23.39 -38.01 23.18
C LYS A 343 -22.80 -39.41 23.21
N VAL A 344 -23.53 -40.37 22.65
CA VAL A 344 -23.06 -41.74 22.44
C VAL A 344 -22.44 -41.84 21.05
N ILE A 345 -21.13 -42.08 21.00
CA ILE A 345 -20.38 -42.30 19.76
C ILE A 345 -20.03 -43.78 19.66
N ALA A 346 -20.53 -44.46 18.62
CA ALA A 346 -20.15 -45.85 18.33
C ALA A 346 -19.11 -45.90 17.21
N VAL A 347 -18.33 -46.98 17.17
CA VAL A 347 -17.28 -47.19 16.16
C VAL A 347 -17.70 -48.33 15.23
N LEU A 348 -17.67 -48.07 13.92
CA LEU A 348 -17.80 -49.06 12.87
C LEU A 348 -16.41 -49.32 12.29
N GLU A 349 -15.76 -50.37 12.80
CA GLU A 349 -14.42 -50.78 12.37
C GLU A 349 -14.45 -51.38 10.97
N ALA A 350 -13.39 -51.13 10.20
CA ALA A 350 -13.18 -51.79 8.91
C ALA A 350 -12.60 -53.20 9.09
N HIS A 351 -12.39 -53.90 7.97
CA HIS A 351 -11.67 -55.16 7.96
C HIS A 351 -10.23 -54.97 8.48
N PRO A 352 -9.66 -55.89 9.29
CA PRO A 352 -8.33 -55.71 9.89
C PRO A 352 -7.18 -55.42 8.93
N GLU A 353 -7.28 -55.87 7.67
CA GLU A 353 -6.31 -55.55 6.60
C GLU A 353 -6.18 -54.04 6.31
N ILE A 354 -7.10 -53.21 6.81
CA ILE A 354 -7.03 -51.77 6.65
C ILE A 354 -5.75 -51.21 7.27
N ASP A 355 -5.17 -51.87 8.27
CA ASP A 355 -3.93 -51.42 8.90
C ASP A 355 -2.69 -51.53 8.00
N GLU A 356 -2.74 -52.36 6.96
CA GLU A 356 -1.66 -52.53 5.98
C GLU A 356 -1.88 -51.71 4.69
N VAL A 357 -2.99 -50.98 4.59
CA VAL A 357 -3.40 -50.30 3.34
C VAL A 357 -2.41 -49.23 2.87
N GLU A 358 -1.65 -48.61 3.77
CA GLU A 358 -0.71 -47.53 3.43
C GLU A 358 0.50 -48.04 2.64
N ASP A 359 0.81 -49.35 2.73
CA ASP A 359 1.93 -49.99 2.04
C ASP A 359 1.54 -50.52 0.64
N LEU A 360 0.27 -50.40 0.23
CA LEU A 360 -0.18 -50.86 -1.07
C LEU A 360 0.37 -49.99 -2.22
N PRO A 361 0.79 -50.59 -3.36
CA PRO A 361 1.45 -49.85 -4.45
C PRO A 361 0.65 -48.66 -4.99
N HIS A 362 -0.68 -48.79 -5.11
CA HIS A 362 -1.53 -47.71 -5.62
C HIS A 362 -1.68 -46.56 -4.61
N VAL A 363 -1.64 -46.84 -3.30
CA VAL A 363 -1.66 -45.82 -2.24
C VAL A 363 -0.34 -45.03 -2.23
N ILE A 364 0.79 -45.73 -2.34
CA ILE A 364 2.11 -45.12 -2.46
C ILE A 364 2.18 -44.22 -3.70
N ALA A 365 1.72 -44.70 -4.86
CA ALA A 365 1.70 -43.91 -6.08
C ALA A 365 0.82 -42.65 -5.96
N PHE A 366 -0.34 -42.77 -5.31
CA PHE A 366 -1.23 -41.63 -5.07
C PHE A 366 -0.59 -40.59 -4.14
N LYS A 367 0.13 -41.04 -3.11
CA LYS A 367 0.89 -40.17 -2.20
C LYS A 367 1.99 -39.41 -2.93
N GLU A 368 2.79 -40.08 -3.76
CA GLU A 368 3.85 -39.43 -4.56
C GLU A 368 3.27 -38.40 -5.54
N LYS A 369 2.09 -38.66 -6.12
CA LYS A 369 1.37 -37.69 -6.95
C LYS A 369 0.95 -36.44 -6.17
N ASN A 370 0.59 -36.59 -4.90
CA ASN A 370 0.07 -35.50 -4.07
C ASN A 370 1.17 -34.64 -3.42
N LYS A 371 2.38 -35.17 -3.23
CA LYS A 371 3.52 -34.42 -2.64
C LYS A 371 3.79 -33.10 -3.36
N PRO A 372 3.95 -33.04 -4.69
CA PRO A 372 4.20 -31.76 -5.38
C PRO A 372 3.09 -30.72 -5.21
N ILE A 373 1.82 -31.16 -5.18
CA ILE A 373 0.66 -30.27 -4.98
C ILE A 373 0.72 -29.63 -3.60
N LEU A 374 0.98 -30.46 -2.58
CA LEU A 374 1.13 -29.98 -1.20
C LEU A 374 2.33 -29.04 -1.09
N SER A 375 3.51 -29.42 -1.57
CA SER A 375 4.72 -28.58 -1.52
C SER A 375 4.49 -27.23 -2.20
N GLN A 376 3.80 -27.19 -3.35
CA GLN A 376 3.49 -25.95 -4.05
C GLN A 376 2.54 -25.04 -3.26
N ASN A 377 1.53 -25.58 -2.58
CA ASN A 377 0.61 -24.76 -1.80
C ASN A 377 1.17 -24.36 -0.43
N MET A 378 2.08 -25.17 0.13
CA MET A 378 2.79 -24.86 1.37
C MET A 378 3.77 -23.69 1.22
N THR A 379 4.28 -23.38 0.03
CA THR A 379 5.12 -22.18 -0.17
C THR A 379 4.32 -20.88 -0.07
N LYS A 380 3.01 -20.92 -0.35
CA LYS A 380 2.12 -19.75 -0.34
C LYS A 380 1.69 -19.33 1.05
N TRP A 381 1.57 -20.26 1.99
CA TRP A 381 1.08 -19.99 3.35
C TRP A 381 -0.31 -19.32 3.38
N SER A 382 -1.19 -19.72 2.46
CA SER A 382 -2.56 -19.20 2.34
C SER A 382 -3.59 -20.32 2.49
N CYS A 383 -4.73 -20.02 3.11
CA CYS A 383 -5.84 -20.95 3.26
C CYS A 383 -6.45 -21.31 1.90
N LEU A 384 -6.64 -22.60 1.63
CA LEU A 384 -7.27 -23.07 0.38
C LEU A 384 -8.74 -22.62 0.19
N HIS A 385 -9.42 -22.19 1.24
CA HIS A 385 -10.85 -21.81 1.17
C HIS A 385 -11.09 -20.31 1.14
N CYS A 386 -10.37 -19.54 1.94
CA CYS A 386 -10.57 -18.09 2.06
C CYS A 386 -9.44 -17.26 1.45
N ASP A 387 -8.38 -17.90 0.95
CA ASP A 387 -7.16 -17.29 0.40
C ASP A 387 -6.37 -16.38 1.38
N MET A 388 -6.84 -16.22 2.62
CA MET A 388 -6.15 -15.44 3.65
C MET A 388 -4.91 -16.17 4.18
N SER A 389 -3.94 -15.41 4.67
CA SER A 389 -2.68 -15.94 5.20
C SER A 389 -2.90 -16.82 6.44
N ILE A 390 -2.15 -17.92 6.53
CA ILE A 390 -2.06 -18.79 7.69
C ILE A 390 -0.95 -18.24 8.59
N SER A 391 -1.32 -17.43 9.57
CA SER A 391 -0.40 -16.94 10.61
C SER A 391 -0.90 -17.24 12.02
N SER A 392 -1.74 -18.27 12.13
CA SER A 392 -2.13 -18.90 13.40
C SER A 392 -1.12 -19.96 13.84
N ASP A 393 -1.06 -20.20 15.14
CA ASP A 393 -0.25 -21.24 15.80
C ASP A 393 -0.61 -22.64 15.32
N GLU A 394 -1.85 -22.81 14.85
CA GLU A 394 -2.34 -24.07 14.31
C GLU A 394 -3.34 -23.87 13.18
N ALA A 395 -3.21 -24.72 12.17
CA ALA A 395 -4.02 -24.79 10.97
C ALA A 395 -4.16 -26.26 10.56
N TYR A 396 -5.28 -26.61 9.91
CA TYR A 396 -5.42 -27.95 9.34
C TYR A 396 -4.67 -28.03 8.01
N LEU A 397 -4.05 -29.19 7.77
CA LEU A 397 -3.69 -29.59 6.41
C LEU A 397 -4.79 -30.50 5.90
N VAL A 398 -5.31 -30.17 4.72
CA VAL A 398 -6.45 -30.87 4.15
C VAL A 398 -6.16 -31.32 2.72
N GLU A 399 -6.82 -32.41 2.35
CA GLU A 399 -7.04 -32.85 0.98
C GLU A 399 -8.50 -32.51 0.61
N ILE A 400 -8.68 -31.79 -0.50
CA ILE A 400 -9.97 -31.46 -1.09
C ILE A 400 -10.12 -32.31 -2.34
N ASP A 401 -10.95 -33.35 -2.25
CA ASP A 401 -11.26 -34.32 -3.30
C ASP A 401 -12.78 -34.44 -3.57
N GLU A 402 -13.57 -33.45 -3.11
CA GLU A 402 -15.02 -33.40 -3.31
C GLU A 402 -15.40 -33.28 -4.79
N PHE A 403 -16.49 -33.94 -5.18
CA PHE A 403 -17.00 -33.88 -6.54
C PHE A 403 -17.31 -32.43 -6.97
N GLY A 404 -16.83 -32.04 -8.15
CA GLY A 404 -17.00 -30.68 -8.68
C GLY A 404 -15.95 -29.67 -8.20
N TYR A 405 -15.05 -30.05 -7.29
CA TYR A 405 -13.92 -29.23 -6.86
C TYR A 405 -12.61 -29.71 -7.50
N LYS A 406 -11.66 -28.78 -7.63
CA LYS A 406 -10.30 -29.10 -8.08
C LYS A 406 -9.55 -29.81 -6.97
N HIS A 407 -9.04 -31.01 -7.25
CA HIS A 407 -8.15 -31.75 -6.35
C HIS A 407 -7.00 -30.89 -5.84
N SER A 408 -6.97 -30.64 -4.53
CA SER A 408 -6.03 -29.70 -3.91
C SER A 408 -5.59 -30.20 -2.54
N LEU A 409 -4.32 -29.92 -2.19
CA LEU A 409 -3.76 -30.22 -0.87
C LEU A 409 -3.06 -28.99 -0.31
N GLY A 410 -3.22 -28.69 0.97
CA GLY A 410 -2.64 -27.50 1.56
C GLY A 410 -3.28 -27.09 2.89
N PRO A 411 -2.85 -25.95 3.44
CA PRO A 411 -3.32 -25.49 4.73
C PRO A 411 -4.67 -24.78 4.63
N ILE A 412 -5.45 -24.84 5.70
CA ILE A 412 -6.65 -24.04 5.93
C ILE A 412 -6.70 -23.57 7.39
N HIS A 413 -7.33 -22.42 7.64
CA HIS A 413 -7.69 -22.05 9.01
C HIS A 413 -8.66 -23.09 9.59
N LYS A 414 -8.60 -23.35 10.90
CA LYS A 414 -9.47 -24.35 11.55
C LYS A 414 -10.95 -23.99 11.36
N GLU A 415 -11.26 -22.70 11.45
CA GLU A 415 -12.58 -22.10 11.25
C GLU A 415 -13.08 -22.16 9.80
N CYS A 416 -12.18 -22.24 8.82
CA CYS A 416 -12.52 -22.35 7.40
C CYS A 416 -12.84 -23.79 6.96
N ARG A 417 -12.71 -24.78 7.86
CA ARG A 417 -12.88 -26.19 7.56
C ARG A 417 -14.33 -26.50 7.18
N ARG A 418 -14.50 -27.13 6.03
CA ARG A 418 -15.76 -27.74 5.57
C ARG A 418 -15.86 -29.18 6.07
N ASN A 419 -17.07 -29.72 6.13
CA ASN A 419 -17.30 -31.08 6.64
C ASN A 419 -16.56 -32.17 5.86
N LEU A 420 -16.41 -31.99 4.54
CA LEU A 420 -15.79 -32.96 3.64
C LEU A 420 -14.29 -32.78 3.44
N ASP A 421 -13.71 -31.70 3.98
CA ASP A 421 -12.26 -31.51 3.95
C ASP A 421 -11.61 -32.67 4.70
N ARG A 422 -10.79 -33.45 4.00
CA ARG A 422 -10.08 -34.56 4.61
C ARG A 422 -8.86 -34.03 5.33
N VAL A 423 -8.94 -33.93 6.65
CA VAL A 423 -7.80 -33.49 7.47
C VAL A 423 -6.71 -34.55 7.44
N ILE A 424 -5.60 -34.24 6.77
CA ILE A 424 -4.43 -35.10 6.64
C ILE A 424 -3.37 -34.83 7.70
N GLY A 425 -3.46 -33.70 8.38
CA GLY A 425 -2.56 -33.34 9.48
C GLY A 425 -2.75 -31.92 9.99
N LEU A 426 -1.73 -31.43 10.68
CA LEU A 426 -1.68 -30.08 11.22
C LEU A 426 -0.45 -29.35 10.73
N THR A 427 -0.60 -28.05 10.59
CA THR A 427 0.47 -27.10 10.39
C THR A 427 0.16 -25.84 11.18
N GLY A 428 0.83 -24.73 10.90
CA GLY A 428 0.71 -23.48 11.63
C GLY A 428 2.04 -23.09 12.22
N LEU A 429 2.09 -21.92 12.86
CA LEU A 429 3.34 -21.39 13.40
C LEU A 429 3.85 -22.28 14.55
N LYS A 430 5.15 -22.52 14.61
CA LYS A 430 5.80 -23.22 15.73
C LYS A 430 5.62 -22.47 17.04
N GLU A 431 5.55 -21.14 16.95
CA GLU A 431 5.38 -20.25 18.07
C GLU A 431 4.29 -19.23 17.73
N PRO A 432 3.49 -18.82 18.72
CA PRO A 432 2.53 -17.75 18.53
C PRO A 432 3.22 -16.47 18.11
N LEU A 433 2.56 -15.68 17.25
CA LEU A 433 3.02 -14.33 16.98
C LEU A 433 3.11 -13.56 18.32
N PRO A 434 4.20 -12.80 18.56
CA PRO A 434 4.35 -12.00 19.77
C PRO A 434 3.20 -11.02 20.02
N ASN A 435 2.47 -10.67 18.96
CA ASN A 435 1.23 -9.92 19.02
C ASN A 435 0.06 -10.81 18.54
N PRO A 436 -0.76 -11.36 19.46
CA PRO A 436 -1.89 -12.22 19.13
C PRO A 436 -2.97 -11.50 18.29
N LYS A 437 -3.00 -10.16 18.29
CA LYS A 437 -3.99 -9.35 17.56
C LYS A 437 -3.66 -9.15 16.08
N LEU A 438 -2.50 -9.63 15.61
CA LEU A 438 -2.13 -9.72 14.18
C LEU A 438 -2.27 -11.16 13.63
N LYS A 439 -3.05 -12.01 14.31
CA LYS A 439 -3.36 -13.36 13.82
C LYS A 439 -4.03 -13.27 12.44
N ASN A 440 -3.61 -14.14 11.52
CA ASN A 440 -4.03 -14.19 10.12
C ASN A 440 -3.69 -12.95 9.28
N PHE A 441 -2.86 -12.01 9.78
CA PHE A 441 -2.41 -10.86 9.00
C PHE A 441 -1.41 -11.26 7.91
N ASP A 442 -1.61 -10.77 6.68
CA ASP A 442 -0.73 -11.03 5.55
C ASP A 442 0.43 -10.01 5.49
N PHE A 443 1.49 -10.32 6.24
CA PHE A 443 2.70 -9.49 6.32
C PHE A 443 3.37 -9.30 4.95
N LYS A 444 3.42 -10.35 4.12
CA LYS A 444 4.10 -10.27 2.81
C LYS A 444 3.34 -9.34 1.87
N LYS A 445 2.01 -9.48 1.80
CA LYS A 445 1.15 -8.59 1.02
C LYS A 445 1.28 -7.15 1.50
N TRP A 446 1.15 -6.90 2.81
CA TRP A 446 1.32 -5.57 3.38
C TRP A 446 2.64 -4.92 2.97
N VAL A 447 3.75 -5.63 3.17
CA VAL A 447 5.10 -5.13 2.85
C VAL A 447 5.27 -4.88 1.35
N SER A 448 4.71 -5.73 0.49
CA SER A 448 4.75 -5.54 -0.97
C SER A 448 3.99 -4.30 -1.46
N LEU A 449 3.01 -3.82 -0.67
CA LEU A 449 2.17 -2.66 -1.02
C LEU A 449 2.70 -1.37 -0.38
N ILE A 450 3.10 -1.41 0.90
CA ILE A 450 3.47 -0.20 1.67
C ILE A 450 4.73 0.50 1.14
N THR A 451 5.62 -0.22 0.45
CA THR A 451 6.86 0.35 -0.12
C THR A 451 6.59 1.41 -1.19
N LYS A 452 5.42 1.37 -1.86
CA LYS A 452 5.01 2.34 -2.89
C LYS A 452 3.60 2.92 -2.69
N GLY A 453 2.90 2.53 -1.62
CA GLY A 453 1.56 3.03 -1.29
C GLY A 453 1.58 4.25 -0.37
N GLN A 454 0.39 4.64 0.10
CA GLN A 454 0.16 5.70 1.07
C GLN A 454 0.73 7.08 0.68
N GLY A 455 0.73 7.42 -0.61
CA GLY A 455 1.28 8.68 -1.12
C GLY A 455 0.71 9.93 -0.42
N GLN A 456 -0.62 10.06 -0.37
CA GLN A 456 -1.29 11.19 0.30
C GLN A 456 -1.24 11.08 1.82
N ILE A 457 -1.38 9.88 2.38
CA ILE A 457 -1.29 9.67 3.84
C ILE A 457 0.08 10.12 4.36
N THR A 458 1.15 9.73 3.65
CA THR A 458 2.52 10.16 3.97
C THR A 458 2.68 11.67 3.80
N ALA A 459 2.09 12.26 2.76
CA ALA A 459 2.14 13.71 2.56
C ALA A 459 1.46 14.48 3.71
N ILE A 460 0.31 14.01 4.18
CA ILE A 460 -0.45 14.62 5.28
C ILE A 460 0.30 14.47 6.61
N LYS A 461 0.84 13.28 6.92
CA LYS A 461 1.62 13.04 8.13
C LYS A 461 2.87 13.93 8.24
N ASN A 462 3.44 14.33 7.10
CA ASN A 462 4.60 15.20 7.03
C ASN A 462 4.25 16.70 6.91
N MET A 463 2.97 17.06 6.92
CA MET A 463 2.54 18.45 6.81
C MET A 463 2.66 19.15 8.16
N ASN A 464 3.31 20.31 8.19
CA ASN A 464 3.22 21.22 9.34
C ASN A 464 1.90 21.98 9.28
N TYR A 465 1.03 21.75 10.25
CA TYR A 465 -0.25 22.47 10.37
C TYR A 465 -0.24 23.39 11.61
N ASP A 466 -0.64 24.65 11.41
CA ASP A 466 -0.73 25.70 12.45
C ASP A 466 -1.97 25.46 13.35
N GLY A 467 -1.96 24.36 14.12
CA GLY A 467 -2.93 24.08 15.18
C GLY A 467 -4.32 23.57 14.72
N LYS A 468 -4.65 23.63 13.43
CA LYS A 468 -5.86 23.00 12.86
C LYS A 468 -5.52 21.64 12.24
N ARG A 469 -6.14 20.56 12.75
CA ARG A 469 -5.91 19.21 12.22
C ARG A 469 -6.36 19.13 10.75
N PRO A 470 -5.56 18.52 9.87
CA PRO A 470 -5.95 18.33 8.48
C PRO A 470 -7.10 17.32 8.39
N VAL A 471 -7.99 17.55 7.44
CA VAL A 471 -9.12 16.68 7.11
C VAL A 471 -8.89 16.14 5.69
N ILE A 472 -9.15 14.86 5.49
CA ILE A 472 -9.10 14.22 4.18
C ILE A 472 -10.48 14.36 3.54
N SER A 473 -10.55 15.11 2.46
CA SER A 473 -11.77 15.28 1.67
C SER A 473 -11.75 14.30 0.50
N TYR A 474 -12.56 13.24 0.58
CA TYR A 474 -12.61 12.19 -0.44
C TYR A 474 -13.66 12.52 -1.52
N ASN A 475 -13.25 12.44 -2.80
CA ASN A 475 -14.11 12.76 -3.94
C ASN A 475 -14.41 11.49 -4.77
N PHE A 476 -15.62 10.94 -4.61
CA PHE A 476 -16.07 9.72 -5.29
C PHE A 476 -16.25 9.88 -6.81
N GLU A 477 -16.56 11.08 -7.29
CA GLU A 477 -16.72 11.34 -8.74
C GLU A 477 -15.40 11.17 -9.50
N ARG A 478 -14.29 11.22 -8.77
CA ARG A 478 -12.92 11.17 -9.30
C ARG A 478 -12.33 9.76 -9.34
N GLU A 479 -13.05 8.73 -8.91
CA GLU A 479 -12.62 7.33 -9.02
C GLU A 479 -12.59 6.83 -10.48
N ILE A 480 -13.35 7.47 -11.38
CA ILE A 480 -13.39 7.12 -12.80
C ILE A 480 -12.41 8.02 -13.55
N ASN A 481 -11.26 7.47 -13.93
CA ASN A 481 -10.19 8.17 -14.66
C ASN A 481 -9.95 7.54 -16.04
N GLU A 482 -10.97 7.51 -16.91
CA GLU A 482 -10.97 6.72 -18.16
C GLU A 482 -10.77 7.51 -19.46
N GLY A 483 -10.57 8.82 -19.39
CA GLY A 483 -10.45 9.69 -20.56
C GLY A 483 -9.30 9.38 -21.54
N ALA A 484 -9.44 9.78 -22.80
CA ALA A 484 -8.42 9.61 -23.84
C ALA A 484 -7.41 10.78 -23.91
N TYR A 485 -7.66 11.85 -23.17
CA TYR A 485 -6.85 13.06 -23.17
C TYR A 485 -6.39 13.41 -21.76
N CYS A 486 -5.27 14.12 -21.65
CA CYS A 486 -4.79 14.71 -20.40
C CYS A 486 -4.28 16.13 -20.64
N ILE A 487 -4.16 16.91 -19.58
CA ILE A 487 -3.70 18.30 -19.66
C ILE A 487 -2.23 18.38 -19.25
N ARG A 488 -1.39 18.84 -20.18
CA ARG A 488 0.02 19.16 -19.95
C ARG A 488 0.14 20.60 -19.48
N VAL A 489 0.90 20.80 -18.40
CA VAL A 489 1.20 22.10 -17.81
C VAL A 489 2.63 22.49 -18.15
N THR A 490 2.82 23.54 -18.94
CA THR A 490 4.13 24.06 -19.32
C THR A 490 4.55 25.19 -18.40
N LEU A 491 5.81 25.15 -17.96
CA LEU A 491 6.43 26.12 -17.07
C LEU A 491 7.38 27.05 -17.82
N GLU A 492 7.68 28.21 -17.23
CA GLU A 492 8.53 29.25 -17.81
C GLU A 492 9.95 28.77 -18.16
N ASP A 493 10.49 27.83 -17.39
CA ASP A 493 11.80 27.22 -17.64
C ASP A 493 11.81 26.16 -18.76
N LYS A 494 10.66 25.99 -19.43
CA LYS A 494 10.37 24.97 -20.46
C LYS A 494 10.28 23.54 -19.92
N ASN A 495 10.21 23.35 -18.61
CA ASN A 495 9.76 22.09 -18.05
C ASN A 495 8.25 21.95 -18.22
N TYR A 496 7.75 20.72 -18.14
CA TYR A 496 6.32 20.49 -18.06
C TYR A 496 6.00 19.38 -17.06
N THR A 497 4.77 19.40 -16.59
CA THR A 497 4.14 18.35 -15.79
C THR A 497 2.73 18.09 -16.34
N TYR A 498 1.95 17.26 -15.67
CA TYR A 498 0.55 17.02 -15.98
C TYR A 498 -0.34 17.49 -14.83
N LEU A 499 -1.64 17.58 -15.10
CA LEU A 499 -2.63 17.56 -14.02
C LEU A 499 -2.77 16.13 -13.49
N TYR A 500 -3.00 16.04 -12.19
CA TYR A 500 -3.07 14.77 -11.49
C TYR A 500 -4.39 14.67 -10.72
N CYS A 501 -4.97 13.48 -10.74
CA CYS A 501 -6.04 13.06 -9.85
C CYS A 501 -5.42 12.08 -8.85
N GLY A 502 -5.09 12.56 -7.65
CA GLY A 502 -4.26 11.80 -6.73
C GLY A 502 -2.87 11.54 -7.30
N HIS A 503 -2.45 10.28 -7.34
CA HIS A 503 -1.16 9.85 -7.89
C HIS A 503 -1.19 9.67 -9.42
N GLU A 504 -2.37 9.54 -10.03
CA GLU A 504 -2.51 9.30 -11.47
C GLU A 504 -2.56 10.61 -12.28
N ILE A 505 -2.11 10.55 -13.53
CA ILE A 505 -2.38 11.62 -14.50
C ILE A 505 -3.89 11.69 -14.71
N GLU A 506 -4.45 12.90 -14.58
CA GLU A 506 -5.88 13.11 -14.76
C GLU A 506 -6.26 13.00 -16.24
N ARG A 507 -7.30 12.22 -16.50
CA ARG A 507 -7.77 11.87 -17.83
C ARG A 507 -9.17 12.43 -18.07
N TYR A 508 -9.38 12.91 -19.28
CA TYR A 508 -10.59 13.59 -19.72
C TYR A 508 -11.09 13.00 -21.03
N SER A 509 -12.40 13.00 -21.24
CA SER A 509 -12.95 12.97 -22.60
C SER A 509 -12.48 14.23 -23.36
N LYS A 510 -12.68 14.23 -24.69
CA LYS A 510 -12.27 15.39 -25.49
C LYS A 510 -13.02 16.67 -25.06
N GLU A 511 -14.33 16.56 -24.84
CA GLU A 511 -15.21 17.69 -24.49
C GLU A 511 -14.89 18.24 -23.10
N GLU A 512 -14.76 17.37 -22.09
CA GLU A 512 -14.36 17.76 -20.74
C GLU A 512 -12.96 18.41 -20.74
N GLY A 513 -12.03 17.83 -21.51
CA GLY A 513 -10.67 18.34 -21.62
C GLY A 513 -10.60 19.73 -22.26
N GLU A 514 -11.40 19.98 -23.31
CA GLU A 514 -11.51 21.30 -23.95
C GLU A 514 -12.16 22.33 -23.02
N TYR A 515 -13.22 21.94 -22.30
CA TYR A 515 -13.84 22.78 -21.27
C TYR A 515 -12.83 23.14 -20.18
N MET A 516 -12.15 22.15 -19.62
CA MET A 516 -11.20 22.33 -18.53
C MET A 516 -10.00 23.20 -18.98
N LEU A 517 -9.47 22.94 -20.19
CA LEU A 517 -8.43 23.76 -20.80
C LEU A 517 -8.85 25.23 -20.94
N SER A 518 -10.10 25.49 -21.35
CA SER A 518 -10.61 26.85 -21.51
C SER A 518 -10.66 27.59 -20.17
N HIS A 519 -11.13 26.93 -19.11
CA HIS A 519 -11.21 27.49 -17.78
C HIS A 519 -9.82 27.77 -17.19
N LEU A 520 -8.86 26.84 -17.30
CA LEU A 520 -7.48 27.06 -16.83
C LEU A 520 -6.77 28.20 -17.55
N ASN A 521 -6.94 28.30 -18.87
CA ASN A 521 -6.36 29.40 -19.63
C ASN A 521 -7.03 30.74 -19.27
N SER A 522 -8.33 30.74 -18.94
CA SER A 522 -9.02 31.94 -18.44
C SER A 522 -8.45 32.41 -17.09
N GLU A 523 -8.21 31.48 -16.15
CA GLU A 523 -7.58 31.78 -14.86
C GLU A 523 -6.15 32.30 -15.00
N LEU A 524 -5.38 31.72 -15.93
CA LEU A 524 -4.01 32.13 -16.22
C LEU A 524 -3.96 33.58 -16.73
N ASN A 525 -4.97 34.00 -17.51
CA ASN A 525 -5.08 35.34 -18.08
C ASN A 525 -5.62 36.39 -17.10
N SER A 526 -6.51 36.01 -16.18
CA SER A 526 -7.11 36.91 -15.18
C SER A 526 -6.18 37.17 -13.98
N SER A 527 -5.25 36.27 -13.67
CA SER A 527 -4.38 36.30 -12.50
C SER A 527 -3.15 37.22 -12.64
N LYS A 528 -3.33 38.50 -13.01
CA LYS A 528 -2.20 39.45 -13.23
C LYS A 528 -1.52 39.94 -11.93
N LYS A 529 -2.25 40.05 -10.81
CA LYS A 529 -1.70 40.46 -9.50
C LYS A 529 -1.11 39.30 -8.68
N ASP A 530 -1.66 38.09 -8.84
CA ASP A 530 -1.24 36.89 -8.10
C ASP A 530 -1.29 35.66 -9.03
N SER A 531 -0.29 35.59 -9.92
CA SER A 531 -0.25 34.58 -11.00
C SER A 531 -0.11 33.15 -10.47
N ILE A 532 -0.41 32.19 -11.34
CA ILE A 532 -0.28 30.76 -11.05
C ILE A 532 1.18 30.33 -11.21
N PHE A 533 1.72 29.70 -10.17
CA PHE A 533 3.05 29.12 -10.13
C PHE A 533 2.99 27.62 -9.82
N ALA A 534 4.10 26.93 -10.07
CA ALA A 534 4.36 25.58 -9.60
C ALA A 534 5.64 25.57 -8.75
N THR A 535 5.69 24.71 -7.73
CA THR A 535 6.93 24.46 -6.98
C THR A 535 7.94 23.69 -7.82
N SER A 536 9.23 23.97 -7.66
CA SER A 536 10.29 23.37 -8.48
C SER A 536 10.63 21.91 -8.15
N ILE A 537 10.07 21.35 -7.07
CA ILE A 537 10.36 19.98 -6.64
C ILE A 537 9.14 19.07 -6.86
N ASN A 538 8.02 19.39 -6.22
CA ASN A 538 6.82 18.55 -6.29
C ASN A 538 5.82 19.00 -7.36
N PHE A 539 6.09 20.12 -8.05
CA PHE A 539 5.19 20.72 -9.03
C PHE A 539 3.80 21.08 -8.47
N ASN A 540 3.67 21.21 -7.15
CA ASN A 540 2.47 21.74 -6.48
C ASN A 540 2.11 23.08 -7.10
N ARG A 541 0.88 23.19 -7.61
CA ARG A 541 0.38 24.37 -8.32
C ARG A 541 -0.51 25.20 -7.42
N GLY A 542 -0.42 26.51 -7.54
CA GLY A 542 -1.26 27.45 -6.80
C GLY A 542 -0.89 28.89 -7.11
N LYS A 543 -1.56 29.81 -6.45
CA LYS A 543 -1.23 31.23 -6.54
C LYS A 543 0.13 31.50 -5.88
N TYR A 544 0.85 32.53 -6.34
CA TYR A 544 2.15 32.89 -5.79
C TYR A 544 2.08 33.15 -4.28
N SER A 545 1.07 33.90 -3.83
CA SER A 545 0.88 34.25 -2.42
C SER A 545 0.66 33.02 -1.51
N GLU A 546 -0.05 32.02 -2.01
CA GLU A 546 -0.33 30.76 -1.30
C GLU A 546 0.89 29.85 -1.27
N LEU A 547 1.52 29.62 -2.44
CA LEU A 547 2.68 28.75 -2.53
C LEU A 547 3.89 29.32 -1.78
N THR A 548 4.03 30.63 -1.66
CA THR A 548 5.11 31.24 -0.87
C THR A 548 5.04 30.87 0.60
N LYS A 549 3.84 30.65 1.15
CA LYS A 549 3.63 30.22 2.54
C LYS A 549 3.86 28.72 2.74
N ARG A 550 3.68 27.91 1.68
CA ARG A 550 3.71 26.44 1.76
C ARG A 550 4.97 25.79 1.19
N LYS A 551 5.72 26.48 0.32
CA LYS A 551 6.90 25.93 -0.34
C LYS A 551 7.98 25.58 0.68
N LYS A 552 8.76 24.53 0.40
CA LYS A 552 9.93 24.20 1.23
C LYS A 552 11.02 25.28 1.07
N THR A 553 11.91 25.39 2.05
CA THR A 553 13.01 26.38 2.04
C THR A 553 13.92 26.24 0.81
N ASN A 554 14.08 25.02 0.30
CA ASN A 554 14.87 24.68 -0.89
C ASN A 554 14.08 24.71 -2.21
N GLU A 555 12.79 25.07 -2.20
CA GLU A 555 11.96 25.14 -3.40
C GLU A 555 11.93 26.55 -4.01
N LYS A 556 12.00 26.58 -5.34
CA LYS A 556 11.72 27.77 -6.16
C LYS A 556 10.29 27.69 -6.67
N LEU A 557 9.69 28.85 -6.94
CA LEU A 557 8.42 28.96 -7.64
C LEU A 557 8.70 29.26 -9.11
N ILE A 558 8.12 28.48 -10.00
CA ILE A 558 8.27 28.60 -11.45
C ILE A 558 6.91 28.94 -12.03
N LYS A 559 6.84 30.01 -12.85
CA LYS A 559 5.57 30.48 -13.38
C LYS A 559 4.99 29.46 -14.36
N VAL A 560 3.68 29.22 -14.29
CA VAL A 560 2.97 28.45 -15.32
C VAL A 560 2.75 29.37 -16.52
N VAL A 561 3.05 28.89 -17.73
CA VAL A 561 2.95 29.68 -18.96
C VAL A 561 1.91 29.19 -19.94
N LYS A 562 1.57 27.89 -19.89
CA LYS A 562 0.65 27.30 -20.86
C LYS A 562 0.02 26.01 -20.34
N TYR A 563 -1.23 25.79 -20.72
CA TYR A 563 -1.89 24.48 -20.66
C TYR A 563 -2.12 23.95 -22.08
N ASP A 564 -1.93 22.65 -22.29
CA ASP A 564 -2.18 21.96 -23.55
C ASP A 564 -3.01 20.70 -23.30
N LEU A 565 -4.04 20.47 -24.13
CA LEU A 565 -4.74 19.18 -24.18
C LEU A 565 -3.99 18.24 -25.12
N ILE A 566 -3.55 17.09 -24.60
CA ILE A 566 -2.82 16.08 -25.38
C ILE A 566 -3.48 14.71 -25.22
N LYS A 567 -3.15 13.75 -26.11
CA LYS A 567 -3.60 12.37 -25.95
C LYS A 567 -2.86 11.70 -24.80
N TYR A 568 -3.61 10.99 -23.97
CA TYR A 568 -3.07 10.12 -22.94
C TYR A 568 -2.47 8.85 -23.56
N SER A 569 -1.48 8.25 -22.88
CA SER A 569 -1.01 6.89 -23.15
C SER A 569 -0.61 6.22 -21.84
N ALA A 570 -0.75 4.90 -21.76
CA ALA A 570 -0.32 4.13 -20.59
C ALA A 570 1.19 4.30 -20.32
N MET A 571 1.97 4.46 -21.39
CA MET A 571 3.41 4.75 -21.29
C MET A 571 3.69 6.08 -20.56
N LEU A 572 2.89 7.12 -20.80
CA LEU A 572 3.00 8.39 -20.06
C LEU A 572 2.77 8.20 -18.56
N SER A 573 1.80 7.35 -18.17
CA SER A 573 1.56 7.08 -16.75
C SER A 573 2.74 6.36 -16.10
N LYS A 574 3.14 5.20 -16.66
CA LYS A 574 4.24 4.36 -16.12
C LYS A 574 5.56 5.10 -15.97
N ILE A 575 5.83 6.06 -16.85
CA ILE A 575 7.05 6.87 -16.83
C ILE A 575 7.01 7.98 -15.77
N ASN A 576 5.82 8.47 -15.38
CA ASN A 576 5.67 9.55 -14.41
C ASN A 576 5.16 9.05 -13.04
N GLU A 577 5.01 7.73 -12.88
CA GLU A 577 4.60 7.07 -11.64
C GLU A 577 5.65 7.24 -10.53
N ILE A 578 5.20 7.69 -9.36
CA ILE A 578 6.04 7.87 -8.16
C ILE A 578 5.56 6.95 -7.04
N THR A 579 4.23 6.82 -6.90
CA THR A 579 3.53 5.97 -5.93
C THR A 579 2.48 5.15 -6.66
N GLU A 580 2.22 3.94 -6.18
CA GLU A 580 1.18 3.05 -6.71
C GLU A 580 -0.22 3.42 -6.19
N PHE A 581 -0.30 3.99 -4.98
CA PHE A 581 -1.57 4.34 -4.33
C PHE A 581 -1.44 5.58 -3.45
N ASP A 582 -2.51 6.37 -3.35
CA ASP A 582 -2.58 7.56 -2.50
C ASP A 582 -2.89 7.19 -1.04
N TYR A 583 -3.80 6.25 -0.83
CA TYR A 583 -4.30 5.88 0.50
C TYR A 583 -3.90 4.46 0.88
N ALA A 584 -4.09 3.49 -0.02
CA ALA A 584 -3.76 2.10 0.23
C ALA A 584 -2.24 1.84 0.29
N PRO A 585 -1.77 0.78 0.96
CA PRO A 585 -2.57 -0.15 1.75
C PRO A 585 -3.01 0.46 3.08
N ILE A 586 -4.19 0.08 3.56
CA ILE A 586 -4.70 0.42 4.89
C ILE A 586 -5.35 -0.81 5.52
N CYS A 587 -5.58 -0.78 6.83
CA CYS A 587 -6.28 -1.83 7.54
C CYS A 587 -7.62 -1.34 8.06
N LEU A 588 -8.65 -2.15 7.83
CA LEU A 588 -9.93 -2.05 8.52
C LEU A 588 -9.96 -3.04 9.68
N LEU A 589 -10.63 -2.65 10.76
CA LEU A 589 -10.85 -3.49 11.91
C LEU A 589 -12.13 -4.30 11.72
N TYR A 590 -12.03 -5.62 11.82
CA TYR A 590 -13.16 -6.54 11.68
C TYR A 590 -13.36 -7.34 12.95
N ASP A 591 -14.62 -7.57 13.31
CA ASP A 591 -14.98 -8.51 14.37
C ASP A 591 -14.67 -9.94 13.92
N PHE A 592 -14.03 -10.71 14.79
CA PHE A 592 -13.54 -12.04 14.44
C PHE A 592 -14.67 -13.02 14.12
N ASP A 593 -15.80 -12.93 14.82
CA ASP A 593 -16.92 -13.87 14.74
C ASP A 593 -17.88 -13.50 13.61
N THR A 594 -18.31 -12.23 13.56
CA THR A 594 -19.33 -11.78 12.59
C THR A 594 -18.75 -11.46 11.23
N LYS A 595 -17.42 -11.29 11.13
CA LYS A 595 -16.72 -10.80 9.93
C LYS A 595 -17.29 -9.48 9.41
N SER A 596 -17.77 -8.62 10.31
CA SER A 596 -18.22 -7.26 10.00
C SER A 596 -17.22 -6.20 10.48
N PRO A 597 -17.15 -5.02 9.82
CA PRO A 597 -16.36 -3.90 10.32
C PRO A 597 -16.76 -3.49 11.73
N ILE A 598 -15.78 -3.25 12.60
CA ILE A 598 -16.00 -2.74 13.96
C ILE A 598 -16.26 -1.23 13.90
N ASN A 599 -17.22 -0.79 14.73
CA ASN A 599 -17.61 0.59 14.89
C ASN A 599 -17.51 0.99 16.37
N LEU A 600 -16.79 2.08 16.65
CA LEU A 600 -16.53 2.64 17.97
C LEU A 600 -17.45 3.85 18.20
N ASP A 601 -18.67 3.63 18.72
CA ASP A 601 -19.69 4.69 18.93
C ASP A 601 -19.86 5.65 17.73
N ASN A 602 -20.11 5.08 16.55
CA ASN A 602 -20.24 5.74 15.25
C ASN A 602 -18.93 6.12 14.54
N PHE A 603 -17.76 5.80 15.12
CA PHE A 603 -16.48 5.94 14.44
C PHE A 603 -16.00 4.61 13.84
N VAL A 604 -15.69 4.61 12.54
CA VAL A 604 -14.99 3.50 11.88
C VAL A 604 -13.50 3.82 11.85
N PRO A 605 -12.66 3.11 12.62
CA PRO A 605 -11.23 3.34 12.64
C PRO A 605 -10.55 2.72 11.40
N ILE A 606 -9.67 3.49 10.78
CA ILE A 606 -8.76 3.03 9.73
C ILE A 606 -7.34 3.07 10.28
N ILE A 607 -6.59 1.98 10.09
CA ILE A 607 -5.22 1.86 10.59
C ILE A 607 -4.27 1.87 9.40
N THR A 608 -3.31 2.80 9.42
CA THR A 608 -2.30 2.93 8.34
C THR A 608 -0.97 2.27 8.68
N ASP A 609 -0.77 1.91 9.95
CA ASP A 609 0.41 1.19 10.43
C ASP A 609 0.02 0.08 11.41
N PRO A 610 -0.01 -1.19 10.97
CA PRO A 610 -0.31 -2.34 11.82
C PRO A 610 0.62 -2.47 13.04
N LEU A 611 1.84 -1.93 13.00
CA LEU A 611 2.74 -1.93 14.16
C LEU A 611 2.22 -1.08 15.32
N ARG A 612 1.39 -0.06 15.04
CA ARG A 612 0.79 0.81 16.06
C ARG A 612 -0.51 0.27 16.63
N PHE A 613 -1.02 -0.85 16.09
CA PHE A 613 -2.35 -1.33 16.43
C PHE A 613 -2.53 -1.63 17.93
N ASP A 614 -1.50 -2.17 18.61
CA ASP A 614 -1.59 -2.46 20.05
C ASP A 614 -1.84 -1.18 20.86
N ASN A 615 -1.10 -0.11 20.56
CA ASN A 615 -1.21 1.17 21.25
C ASN A 615 -2.58 1.81 21.00
N LEU A 616 -3.07 1.74 19.76
CA LEU A 616 -4.40 2.25 19.39
C LEU A 616 -5.50 1.46 20.11
N TYR A 617 -5.42 0.13 20.08
CA TYR A 617 -6.36 -0.76 20.76
C TYR A 617 -6.40 -0.49 22.27
N GLU A 618 -5.24 -0.36 22.93
CA GLU A 618 -5.16 -0.03 24.36
C GLU A 618 -5.78 1.33 24.66
N ASN A 619 -5.53 2.34 23.82
CA ASN A 619 -6.19 3.64 23.94
C ASN A 619 -7.72 3.52 23.84
N TRP A 620 -8.24 2.74 22.90
CA TRP A 620 -9.69 2.58 22.71
C TRP A 620 -10.34 1.84 23.88
N GLN A 621 -9.67 0.82 24.43
CA GLN A 621 -10.13 0.12 25.63
C GLN A 621 -10.15 1.07 26.85
N LEU A 622 -9.12 1.90 27.03
CA LEU A 622 -9.06 2.90 28.10
C LEU A 622 -10.14 3.97 27.96
N ALA A 623 -10.49 4.37 26.73
CA ALA A 623 -11.60 5.27 26.44
C ALA A 623 -12.99 4.63 26.66
N GLY A 624 -13.06 3.32 26.94
CA GLY A 624 -14.30 2.61 27.24
C GLY A 624 -15.08 2.16 26.01
N PHE A 625 -14.41 1.87 24.90
CA PHE A 625 -15.02 1.14 23.78
C PHE A 625 -15.00 -0.36 24.04
N ASP A 626 -16.12 -1.05 23.79
CA ASP A 626 -16.28 -2.49 24.05
C ASP A 626 -16.30 -3.28 22.73
N PHE A 627 -15.29 -4.14 22.54
CA PHE A 627 -15.21 -5.10 21.44
C PHE A 627 -14.23 -6.23 21.84
N LYS A 628 -14.57 -7.48 21.53
CA LYS A 628 -13.89 -8.68 22.05
C LYS A 628 -12.61 -9.02 21.27
N GLU A 629 -12.78 -9.81 20.22
CA GLU A 629 -11.70 -10.27 19.35
C GLU A 629 -11.87 -9.64 17.97
N CYS A 630 -10.76 -9.20 17.41
CA CYS A 630 -10.76 -8.48 16.15
C CYS A 630 -9.56 -8.88 15.29
N GLU A 631 -9.71 -8.70 13.99
CA GLU A 631 -8.67 -8.93 13.00
C GLU A 631 -8.47 -7.70 12.12
N LEU A 632 -7.26 -7.52 11.61
CA LEU A 632 -6.94 -6.49 10.64
C LEU A 632 -7.09 -7.03 9.22
N LYS A 633 -7.98 -6.42 8.44
CA LYS A 633 -8.14 -6.71 7.02
C LYS A 633 -7.45 -5.66 6.18
N ILE A 634 -6.53 -6.08 5.32
CA ILE A 634 -5.82 -5.21 4.38
C ILE A 634 -6.78 -4.82 3.24
N ILE A 635 -6.93 -3.51 3.03
CA ILE A 635 -7.44 -2.92 1.79
C ILE A 635 -6.21 -2.54 0.97
N ASP A 636 -6.07 -3.14 -0.20
CA ASP A 636 -4.83 -3.13 -0.97
C ASP A 636 -4.78 -2.11 -2.11
N ASN A 637 -5.90 -1.45 -2.42
CA ASN A 637 -5.99 -0.42 -3.46
C ASN A 637 -7.00 0.68 -3.10
N ASP A 638 -6.86 1.85 -3.75
CA ASP A 638 -7.67 3.03 -3.44
C ASP A 638 -9.15 2.90 -3.86
N LYS A 639 -9.46 2.05 -4.85
CA LYS A 639 -10.84 1.83 -5.33
C LYS A 639 -11.65 1.05 -4.30
N ASP A 640 -11.08 -0.02 -3.75
CA ASP A 640 -11.73 -0.76 -2.67
C ASP A 640 -11.90 0.11 -1.43
N PHE A 641 -10.92 0.97 -1.14
CA PHE A 641 -11.06 1.96 -0.08
C PHE A 641 -12.25 2.89 -0.31
N GLY A 642 -12.40 3.43 -1.52
CA GLY A 642 -13.56 4.24 -1.92
C GLY A 642 -14.89 3.52 -1.72
N LEU A 643 -15.02 2.28 -2.20
CA LEU A 643 -16.23 1.46 -2.00
C LEU A 643 -16.58 1.26 -0.52
N HIS A 644 -15.58 1.08 0.34
CA HIS A 644 -15.78 1.00 1.78
C HIS A 644 -16.24 2.34 2.39
N LEU A 645 -15.60 3.45 2.01
CA LEU A 645 -16.00 4.79 2.46
C LEU A 645 -17.46 5.11 2.10
N LEU A 646 -17.86 4.80 0.87
CA LEU A 646 -19.24 5.02 0.41
C LEU A 646 -20.24 4.33 1.34
N ARG A 647 -20.03 3.03 1.61
CA ARG A 647 -20.87 2.24 2.51
C ARG A 647 -20.90 2.80 3.93
N PHE A 648 -19.74 3.22 4.47
CA PHE A 648 -19.68 3.79 5.81
C PHE A 648 -20.47 5.10 5.90
N PHE A 649 -20.33 5.98 4.91
CA PHE A 649 -21.07 7.23 4.90
C PHE A 649 -22.57 7.05 4.64
N GLU A 650 -22.98 6.10 3.80
CA GLU A 650 -24.40 5.75 3.61
C GLU A 650 -25.05 5.23 4.90
N ASN A 651 -24.27 4.56 5.75
CA ASN A 651 -24.70 4.10 7.07
C ASN A 651 -24.55 5.16 8.18
N GLY A 652 -24.16 6.39 7.84
CA GLY A 652 -24.02 7.50 8.79
C GLY A 652 -22.79 7.44 9.71
N HIS A 653 -21.78 6.63 9.36
CA HIS A 653 -20.57 6.48 10.16
C HIS A 653 -19.52 7.56 9.88
N ASN A 654 -18.82 7.97 10.93
CA ASN A 654 -17.67 8.85 10.86
C ASN A 654 -16.41 8.03 10.63
N VAL A 655 -15.66 8.30 9.57
CA VAL A 655 -14.43 7.57 9.27
C VAL A 655 -13.22 8.37 9.72
N VAL A 656 -12.32 7.75 10.49
CA VAL A 656 -11.11 8.41 11.00
C VAL A 656 -9.90 7.50 10.84
N ILE A 657 -8.82 8.06 10.30
CA ILE A 657 -7.52 7.39 10.15
C ILE A 657 -6.67 7.58 11.41
N ASP A 658 -6.11 6.48 11.91
CA ASP A 658 -5.29 6.36 13.13
C ASP A 658 -5.88 7.11 14.34
N PRO A 659 -7.15 6.86 14.74
CA PRO A 659 -7.79 7.64 15.80
C PRO A 659 -7.24 7.32 17.19
N GLU A 660 -7.05 8.35 18.01
CA GLU A 660 -6.84 8.22 19.46
C GLU A 660 -7.89 9.08 20.18
N PHE A 661 -8.44 8.55 21.27
CA PHE A 661 -9.50 9.18 22.05
C PHE A 661 -9.07 9.48 23.48
N ASP A 662 -9.68 10.47 24.10
CA ASP A 662 -9.60 10.68 25.55
C ASP A 662 -10.60 9.79 26.31
N LEU A 663 -10.60 9.88 27.64
CA LEU A 663 -11.51 9.11 28.51
C LEU A 663 -12.99 9.50 28.35
N GLU A 664 -13.27 10.64 27.71
CA GLU A 664 -14.62 11.09 27.38
C GLU A 664 -15.04 10.69 25.96
N LYS A 665 -14.20 9.89 25.26
CA LYS A 665 -14.38 9.44 23.87
C LYS A 665 -14.31 10.56 22.84
N ASN A 666 -13.71 11.70 23.16
CA ASN A 666 -13.44 12.75 22.18
C ASN A 666 -12.18 12.42 21.39
N LEU A 667 -12.18 12.72 20.09
CA LEU A 667 -11.03 12.49 19.22
C LEU A 667 -9.87 13.45 19.58
N VAL A 668 -8.75 12.91 20.07
CA VAL A 668 -7.52 13.65 20.43
C VAL A 668 -6.49 13.62 19.31
N ASN A 669 -6.45 12.55 18.52
CA ASN A 669 -5.53 12.39 17.40
C ASN A 669 -6.17 11.63 16.25
N GLY A 670 -5.60 11.72 15.05
CA GLY A 670 -6.10 11.08 13.83
C GLY A 670 -6.64 12.06 12.79
N PHE A 671 -6.89 11.54 11.59
CA PHE A 671 -7.31 12.33 10.42
C PHE A 671 -8.74 11.96 10.00
N PRO A 672 -9.72 12.86 10.20
CA PRO A 672 -11.09 12.64 9.73
C PRO A 672 -11.13 12.54 8.21
N VAL A 673 -11.95 11.61 7.70
CA VAL A 673 -12.27 11.48 6.27
C VAL A 673 -13.71 11.93 6.06
N VAL A 674 -13.92 12.87 5.15
CA VAL A 674 -15.24 13.46 4.84
C VAL A 674 -15.53 13.40 3.35
N LYS A 675 -16.81 13.43 2.99
CA LYS A 675 -17.24 13.60 1.60
C LYS A 675 -16.84 14.99 1.10
N HIS A 676 -16.30 15.04 -0.11
CA HIS A 676 -15.87 16.31 -0.71
C HIS A 676 -17.00 17.32 -0.89
N GLN A 677 -18.19 16.86 -1.29
CA GLN A 677 -19.38 17.70 -1.49
C GLN A 677 -19.81 18.36 -0.16
N ASP A 678 -20.03 17.55 0.88
CA ASP A 678 -20.39 18.01 2.22
C ASP A 678 -19.37 19.02 2.77
N PHE A 679 -18.07 18.76 2.55
CA PHE A 679 -17.01 19.68 2.98
C PHE A 679 -17.07 21.03 2.25
N ILE A 680 -17.34 21.04 0.94
CA ILE A 680 -17.50 22.26 0.15
C ILE A 680 -18.74 23.04 0.63
N GLU A 681 -19.86 22.37 0.85
CA GLU A 681 -21.11 23.00 1.30
C GLU A 681 -20.93 23.66 2.65
N GLN A 682 -20.36 22.95 3.64
CA GLN A 682 -20.03 23.52 4.94
C GLN A 682 -19.10 24.75 4.84
N LYS A 683 -18.12 24.71 3.92
CA LYS A 683 -17.23 25.85 3.70
C LYS A 683 -17.93 27.03 3.04
N ARG A 684 -18.88 26.80 2.14
CA ARG A 684 -19.70 27.84 1.51
C ARG A 684 -20.62 28.50 2.54
N GLU A 685 -21.27 27.72 3.40
CA GLU A 685 -22.11 28.24 4.49
C GLU A 685 -21.30 29.06 5.50
N GLN A 686 -20.12 28.57 5.90
CA GLN A 686 -19.19 29.32 6.76
C GLN A 686 -18.73 30.63 6.11
N ALA A 687 -18.40 30.61 4.81
CA ALA A 687 -17.98 31.81 4.09
C ALA A 687 -19.09 32.87 3.97
N GLN A 688 -20.35 32.44 3.73
CA GLN A 688 -21.50 33.34 3.69
C GLN A 688 -21.80 33.96 5.06
N THR A 689 -21.60 33.21 6.14
CA THR A 689 -21.80 33.69 7.52
C THR A 689 -20.67 34.62 7.98
N GLU A 690 -19.45 34.43 7.49
CA GLU A 690 -18.29 35.27 7.82
C GLU A 690 -18.23 36.61 7.04
N GLU A 691 -18.99 36.77 5.96
CA GLU A 691 -18.93 37.97 5.09
C GLU A 691 -19.68 39.20 5.62
N PHE A 692 -20.65 39.03 6.53
CA PHE A 692 -21.46 40.12 7.07
C PHE A 692 -21.45 40.10 8.61
N GLN A 693 -21.16 41.25 9.22
CA GLN A 693 -21.17 41.42 10.67
C GLN A 693 -22.28 42.38 11.08
N SER A 694 -22.90 42.12 12.23
CA SER A 694 -23.84 43.04 12.86
C SER A 694 -23.13 44.32 13.30
N ILE A 695 -23.74 45.48 13.04
CA ILE A 695 -23.21 46.78 13.48
C ILE A 695 -23.82 47.15 14.85
N GLU A 696 -23.05 47.74 15.76
CA GLU A 696 -23.55 48.15 17.09
C GLU A 696 -24.60 49.28 17.02
N GLU A 697 -24.49 50.18 16.03
CA GLU A 697 -25.45 51.27 15.78
C GLU A 697 -25.91 51.28 14.31
N PRO A 698 -26.85 50.40 13.93
CA PRO A 698 -27.36 50.35 12.56
C PRO A 698 -28.30 51.54 12.29
N SER A 699 -28.20 52.14 11.11
CA SER A 699 -29.09 53.24 10.68
C SER A 699 -30.47 52.74 10.27
N PHE A 700 -30.55 51.45 9.96
CA PHE A 700 -31.73 50.76 9.50
C PHE A 700 -31.92 49.46 10.29
N PHE A 701 -33.15 49.19 10.68
CA PHE A 701 -33.51 48.05 11.50
C PHE A 701 -34.45 47.11 10.72
N LYS A 702 -34.42 45.84 11.10
CA LYS A 702 -35.36 44.83 10.64
C LYS A 702 -36.80 45.33 10.82
N GLY A 703 -37.58 45.24 9.75
CA GLY A 703 -38.98 45.69 9.69
C GLY A 703 -39.17 47.14 9.24
N ASP A 704 -38.11 47.94 9.08
CA ASP A 704 -38.23 49.28 8.50
C ASP A 704 -38.84 49.22 7.10
N LYS A 705 -39.84 50.07 6.84
CA LYS A 705 -40.36 50.31 5.49
C LYS A 705 -39.48 51.31 4.78
N VAL A 706 -39.00 50.93 3.61
CA VAL A 706 -37.98 51.70 2.90
C VAL A 706 -38.24 51.71 1.40
N LYS A 707 -37.70 52.72 0.72
CA LYS A 707 -37.68 52.82 -0.74
C LYS A 707 -36.26 52.87 -1.26
N ILE A 708 -36.05 52.30 -2.45
CA ILE A 708 -34.75 52.33 -3.13
C ILE A 708 -34.61 53.64 -3.90
N VAL A 709 -33.58 54.43 -3.63
CA VAL A 709 -33.31 55.70 -4.31
C VAL A 709 -31.95 55.63 -5.00
N PHE A 710 -31.95 55.79 -6.32
CA PHE A 710 -30.72 55.92 -7.11
C PHE A 710 -30.36 57.40 -7.29
N PRO A 711 -29.13 57.84 -6.93
CA PRO A 711 -28.75 59.25 -6.91
C PRO A 711 -28.93 60.02 -8.24
N ASP A 712 -28.89 59.33 -9.38
CA ASP A 712 -28.84 59.95 -10.72
C ASP A 712 -30.07 59.63 -11.61
N MET A 713 -31.16 59.11 -11.03
CA MET A 713 -32.37 58.72 -11.78
C MET A 713 -33.60 59.48 -11.30
N ASN A 714 -34.13 60.37 -12.15
CA ASN A 714 -35.46 60.97 -11.94
C ASN A 714 -36.54 59.97 -12.35
N GLN A 715 -36.99 59.14 -11.41
CA GLN A 715 -38.16 58.28 -11.58
C GLN A 715 -39.30 58.76 -10.68
N GLU A 716 -40.53 58.81 -11.22
CA GLU A 716 -41.72 59.22 -10.47
C GLU A 716 -42.21 58.17 -9.44
N LYS A 717 -41.71 56.92 -9.52
CA LYS A 717 -42.00 55.85 -8.55
C LYS A 717 -40.75 55.02 -8.28
N PHE A 718 -40.39 54.91 -7.01
CA PHE A 718 -39.31 54.06 -6.53
C PHE A 718 -39.89 52.75 -5.96
N PRO A 719 -39.21 51.60 -6.10
CA PRO A 719 -39.62 50.36 -5.43
C PRO A 719 -39.62 50.55 -3.90
N GLU A 720 -40.72 50.20 -3.26
CA GLU A 720 -40.89 50.22 -1.81
C GLU A 720 -40.87 48.78 -1.27
N GLY A 721 -40.48 48.61 -0.01
CA GLY A 721 -40.37 47.29 0.60
C GLY A 721 -40.01 47.36 2.08
N VAL A 722 -39.69 46.20 2.66
CA VAL A 722 -39.33 46.05 4.07
C VAL A 722 -37.93 45.46 4.21
N LEU A 723 -37.23 45.83 5.28
CA LEU A 723 -35.95 45.23 5.62
C LEU A 723 -36.13 43.96 6.44
N LEU A 724 -35.37 42.92 6.10
CA LEU A 724 -35.47 41.60 6.74
C LEU A 724 -34.47 41.40 7.87
N GLU A 725 -33.41 42.19 7.92
CA GLU A 725 -32.39 42.19 8.97
C GLU A 725 -31.96 43.63 9.27
N ASP A 726 -31.28 43.83 10.39
CA ASP A 726 -30.63 45.10 10.71
C ASP A 726 -29.50 45.42 9.71
N GLU A 727 -29.08 46.68 9.62
CA GLU A 727 -27.93 47.08 8.81
C GLU A 727 -26.66 46.34 9.24
N MET A 728 -26.01 45.69 8.27
CA MET A 728 -24.79 44.89 8.46
C MET A 728 -23.62 45.52 7.73
N GLU A 729 -22.40 45.21 8.15
CA GLU A 729 -21.16 45.69 7.53
C GLU A 729 -20.41 44.50 6.92
N ASN A 730 -19.89 44.67 5.71
CA ASN A 730 -19.05 43.67 5.06
C ASN A 730 -17.58 43.80 5.49
N LYS A 731 -16.72 42.86 5.08
CA LYS A 731 -15.26 42.90 5.36
C LYS A 731 -14.53 44.14 4.83
N GLU A 732 -15.13 44.91 3.92
CA GLU A 732 -14.57 46.13 3.33
C GLU A 732 -15.07 47.41 4.02
N GLY A 733 -15.89 47.28 5.06
CA GLY A 733 -16.47 48.39 5.82
C GLY A 733 -17.68 49.06 5.14
N GLU A 734 -18.21 48.45 4.08
CA GLU A 734 -19.40 48.93 3.41
C GLU A 734 -20.66 48.38 4.10
N ARG A 735 -21.66 49.25 4.29
CA ARG A 735 -22.91 48.91 4.97
C ARG A 735 -23.97 48.42 3.99
N PHE A 736 -24.63 47.33 4.34
CA PHE A 736 -25.64 46.64 3.54
C PHE A 736 -26.90 46.35 4.35
N VAL A 737 -28.01 46.16 3.65
CA VAL A 737 -29.27 45.67 4.22
C VAL A 737 -29.88 44.63 3.29
N VAL A 738 -30.71 43.76 3.85
CA VAL A 738 -31.51 42.78 3.09
C VAL A 738 -32.90 43.35 2.90
N PHE A 739 -33.23 43.71 1.65
CA PHE A 739 -34.48 44.35 1.25
C PHE A 739 -35.41 43.33 0.56
N GLN A 740 -36.67 43.32 0.98
CA GLN A 740 -37.75 42.59 0.33
C GLN A 740 -38.76 43.59 -0.26
N PRO A 741 -38.97 43.63 -1.59
CA PRO A 741 -39.93 44.53 -2.20
C PRO A 741 -41.38 44.18 -1.81
N VAL A 742 -42.22 45.20 -1.72
CA VAL A 742 -43.67 45.08 -1.48
C VAL A 742 -44.40 45.73 -2.64
N GLU A 743 -45.23 44.96 -3.34
CA GLU A 743 -46.03 45.46 -4.46
C GLU A 743 -47.53 45.27 -4.16
N ASN A 744 -48.32 46.34 -4.27
CA ASN A 744 -49.75 46.34 -3.91
C ASN A 744 -50.07 45.89 -2.47
N GLY A 745 -49.14 46.06 -1.54
CA GLY A 745 -49.31 45.72 -0.12
C GLY A 745 -48.88 44.30 0.27
N GLU A 746 -48.47 43.48 -0.71
CA GLU A 746 -47.98 42.11 -0.49
C GLU A 746 -46.45 42.04 -0.72
N PRO A 747 -45.69 41.38 0.18
CA PRO A 747 -44.26 41.16 -0.01
C PRO A 747 -43.99 40.16 -1.14
N LEU A 748 -43.01 40.44 -1.99
CA LEU A 748 -42.56 39.51 -3.03
C LEU A 748 -41.61 38.46 -2.46
N GLU A 749 -41.56 37.26 -3.04
CA GLU A 749 -40.64 36.17 -2.61
C GLU A 749 -39.15 36.51 -2.84
N LEU A 750 -38.86 37.53 -3.64
CA LEU A 750 -37.49 37.94 -3.97
C LEU A 750 -36.89 38.82 -2.87
N MET A 751 -35.63 38.55 -2.52
CA MET A 751 -34.86 39.31 -1.53
C MET A 751 -33.55 39.80 -2.17
N TYR A 752 -33.13 41.01 -1.82
CA TYR A 752 -31.95 41.65 -2.37
C TYR A 752 -31.04 42.14 -1.24
N SER A 753 -29.78 41.72 -1.25
CA SER A 753 -28.74 42.41 -0.47
C SER A 753 -28.27 43.63 -1.26
N MET A 754 -28.30 44.82 -0.65
CA MET A 754 -27.88 46.04 -1.33
C MET A 754 -27.23 47.06 -0.38
N PRO A 755 -26.37 47.96 -0.90
CA PRO A 755 -25.76 49.00 -0.09
C PRO A 755 -26.82 49.90 0.55
N SER A 756 -26.72 50.11 1.86
CA SER A 756 -27.72 50.91 2.62
C SER A 756 -27.82 52.35 2.14
N LYS A 757 -26.75 52.89 1.54
CA LYS A 757 -26.73 54.21 0.90
C LYS A 757 -27.80 54.40 -0.19
N LEU A 758 -28.25 53.31 -0.82
CA LEU A 758 -29.27 53.30 -1.87
C LEU A 758 -30.70 53.26 -1.32
N ILE A 759 -30.88 53.28 0.00
CA ILE A 759 -32.18 53.12 0.64
C ILE A 759 -32.53 54.35 1.47
N ARG A 760 -33.83 54.68 1.54
CA ARG A 760 -34.37 55.72 2.41
C ARG A 760 -35.61 55.20 3.12
N LYS A 761 -35.75 55.48 4.42
CA LYS A 761 -36.98 55.17 5.17
C LYS A 761 -38.17 55.93 4.58
N ILE A 762 -39.32 55.27 4.56
CA ILE A 762 -40.60 55.83 4.14
C ILE A 762 -41.30 56.45 5.35
#